data_AF-A0A355ITX1-F1
#
_entry.id   AF-A0A355ITX1-F1
#
_cell.length_a   1.000
_cell.length_b   1.000
_cell.length_c   1.000
_cell.angle_alpha   90.00
_cell.angle_beta   90.00
_cell.angle_gamma   90.00
#
_symmetry.space_group_name_H-M   'P 1'
#
loop_
_entity.id
_entity.type
_entity.pdbx_description
1 polymer ?
#
loop_
_entity_poly.entity_id
_entity_poly.type
_entity_poly.pdbx_seq_one_letter_code
_entity_poly.pdbx_strand_id
1 'polypeptide(L)'
;MNFFKIILLGLVLFICSPGYSQPYAIPGALGFAKNVRGAYAGSSSPMVLTVDRLTDDLGNNGSNKGSFRWCLTRTYPRIILFEVSGYINLTNYIRVTSNYVSIYGQTAPSPGITISGVNVVDFRCNYVVMQHLRFRSSYDGIYQIDGLTLYSGSNVFIDHCSFSYSEDECLGIGGTFGSNVTVQNCIFAWPLHFTSSKGMLIASNSVNNVSLLRSAFIHCADRTPFPNSTEYAAFETVNTLTYNAAYYGQSYSGGNATNISIIGNEWRHGPNSSGQRQVVRIRTDMDPDARFYLHDNYSPARVGSSEWNGVVYFEDATKDSTDFKSATSFAGYETDYYSHTLLNDNLIANAGARPWDRDSVDILALNDMVNLTGARINTHADAYYPTLAQNTTTLNIPASPHTDSGNGYTNLEVWVYNMTDTSHGTNIVLLTDTAVNGGDVAQYNWLVANGFTVDKLDIGNDIDLTAPSQSVVNQLNAAGLVIIGRDANSNKYDGTGQDVIDNITAPVIITNPYGARYGVPKLWFKDATMSTSASGRDTWLHVTNDTIFANSNIVGDSIDYSNSVIGLISPDGTHNGTVIGSVGNRIGIVRFAKNIPYNDSITAKTPRSDRTIFSLNNDNDTCSFSLAPAGQAAYYSEICRMLKLPITAPQHYFYDNSLKKIVLLTDTANNGGDVAQYEWLIANKFNVEKLDIGNYIDMTDPPQAIIDKFNAADLVLVGRDANSNKYDGTGQDVIDSITAPVIINNPYGARYGVPKLWFKDATVAGTAQTSITVTSDPIFASSHVASNSFTYSNGTYGVITPVGTHNGSIIGSVGSTIAIVRFEEDVPYNDGVGAKTPQSDRTIFPFNTGTDSFTLSNDGQAAYYAEIRRMMGLYIEVPISYYTNTLKSASIVTEISVDKLSREFIIYPNPVNDYVTINGLDLGDRLNVYNSVGQVISKTVANGSSVKLNLLDSKPGIYLIKVERKGKAYSSKFIKQ
;
A
#
# COMPACT_ATOMS: atom_id res chain seq x y z
N MET A 1 -39.98 71.71 -29.34
CA MET A 1 -39.51 70.80 -30.40
C MET A 1 -38.07 70.43 -30.09
N ASN A 2 -37.78 69.13 -29.96
CA ASN A 2 -36.46 68.46 -29.89
C ASN A 2 -35.28 69.16 -29.16
N PHE A 3 -34.98 68.75 -27.91
CA PHE A 3 -33.58 68.70 -27.40
C PHE A 3 -33.34 67.79 -26.17
N PHE A 4 -34.15 66.75 -25.95
CA PHE A 4 -33.96 65.76 -24.86
C PHE A 4 -34.32 64.34 -25.34
N LYS A 5 -33.36 63.64 -25.97
CA LYS A 5 -33.47 62.17 -26.26
C LYS A 5 -32.17 61.48 -26.74
N ILE A 6 -31.00 61.85 -26.21
CA ILE A 6 -29.73 61.11 -26.43
C ILE A 6 -28.96 60.96 -25.11
N ILE A 7 -29.52 60.20 -24.16
CA ILE A 7 -28.80 59.67 -22.98
C ILE A 7 -29.32 58.25 -22.70
N LEU A 8 -29.09 57.31 -23.63
CA LEU A 8 -29.22 55.87 -23.37
C LEU A 8 -28.62 54.98 -24.49
N LEU A 9 -27.31 55.09 -24.79
CA LEU A 9 -26.58 54.02 -25.50
C LEU A 9 -25.04 54.11 -25.34
N GLY A 10 -24.56 54.54 -24.17
CA GLY A 10 -23.14 54.44 -23.81
C GLY A 10 -22.81 53.02 -23.34
N LEU A 11 -22.72 52.08 -24.27
CA LEU A 11 -22.50 50.67 -23.95
C LEU A 11 -21.13 50.48 -23.26
N VAL A 12 -21.15 50.05 -22.01
CA VAL A 12 -19.96 49.67 -21.26
C VAL A 12 -19.42 48.37 -21.84
N LEU A 13 -18.54 48.46 -22.83
CA LEU A 13 -17.66 47.37 -23.25
C LEU A 13 -16.49 47.27 -22.26
N PHE A 14 -16.82 46.87 -21.03
CA PHE A 14 -15.84 46.11 -20.24
C PHE A 14 -15.65 44.80 -20.99
N ILE A 15 -14.49 44.63 -21.63
CA ILE A 15 -14.05 43.33 -22.10
C ILE A 15 -13.81 42.51 -20.84
N CYS A 16 -14.83 41.75 -20.45
CA CYS A 16 -14.70 40.70 -19.46
C CYS A 16 -13.87 39.60 -20.12
N SER A 17 -12.55 39.74 -20.05
CA SER A 17 -11.65 38.62 -20.25
C SER A 17 -12.12 37.51 -19.32
N PRO A 18 -12.27 36.25 -19.78
CA PRO A 18 -12.64 35.16 -18.91
C PRO A 18 -11.61 35.10 -17.78
N GLY A 19 -12.05 35.47 -16.58
CA GLY A 19 -11.20 35.47 -15.40
C GLY A 19 -10.92 34.04 -15.01
N TYR A 20 -9.79 33.50 -15.46
CA TYR A 20 -9.24 32.27 -14.91
C TYR A 20 -9.17 32.43 -13.39
N SER A 21 -9.78 31.49 -12.66
CA SER A 21 -9.67 31.46 -11.21
C SER A 21 -8.19 31.42 -10.83
N GLN A 22 -7.80 32.19 -9.81
CA GLN A 22 -6.42 32.15 -9.32
C GLN A 22 -6.02 30.69 -9.07
N PRO A 23 -4.94 30.20 -9.69
CA PRO A 23 -4.50 28.83 -9.53
C PRO A 23 -4.10 28.58 -8.07
N TYR A 24 -4.20 27.32 -7.66
CA TYR A 24 -3.74 26.91 -6.35
C TYR A 24 -2.20 27.00 -6.23
N ALA A 25 -1.67 26.76 -5.02
CA ALA A 25 -0.24 26.67 -4.74
C ALA A 25 0.39 25.53 -5.56
N ILE A 26 -0.35 24.43 -5.67
CA ILE A 26 -0.12 23.25 -6.51
C ILE A 26 -1.47 22.64 -6.93
N PRO A 27 -1.53 21.79 -7.97
CA PRO A 27 -2.64 20.86 -8.17
C PRO A 27 -2.89 20.06 -6.88
N GLY A 28 -4.14 20.01 -6.42
CA GLY A 28 -4.49 19.32 -5.17
C GLY A 28 -4.08 20.05 -3.88
N ALA A 29 -3.75 21.34 -3.92
CA ALA A 29 -3.52 22.11 -2.69
C ALA A 29 -4.82 22.33 -1.89
N LEU A 30 -4.72 22.15 -0.58
CA LEU A 30 -5.84 22.20 0.36
C LEU A 30 -5.60 23.26 1.45
N GLY A 31 -6.60 23.49 2.30
CA GLY A 31 -6.48 24.35 3.48
C GLY A 31 -6.36 25.85 3.22
N PHE A 32 -6.04 26.61 4.27
CA PHE A 32 -6.00 28.08 4.27
C PHE A 32 -4.90 28.68 3.38
N ALA A 33 -3.80 27.95 3.14
CA ALA A 33 -2.69 28.39 2.28
C ALA A 33 -2.80 27.83 0.84
N LYS A 34 -3.92 27.22 0.43
CA LYS A 34 -4.07 26.63 -0.91
C LYS A 34 -3.87 27.58 -2.10
N ASN A 35 -3.89 28.90 -1.89
CA ASN A 35 -3.68 29.92 -2.93
C ASN A 35 -2.27 30.54 -2.88
N VAL A 36 -1.34 30.01 -2.07
CA VAL A 36 -0.01 30.60 -1.87
C VAL A 36 0.92 30.26 -3.05
N ARG A 37 1.14 31.23 -3.94
CA ARG A 37 1.95 31.07 -5.17
C ARG A 37 3.48 31.11 -4.96
N GLY A 38 3.96 31.08 -3.71
CA GLY A 38 5.39 31.04 -3.36
C GLY A 38 6.22 32.12 -4.06
N ALA A 39 7.21 31.70 -4.85
CA ALA A 39 8.06 32.59 -5.65
C ALA A 39 7.30 33.47 -6.66
N TYR A 40 6.13 33.02 -7.16
CA TYR A 40 5.30 33.76 -8.11
C TYR A 40 4.32 34.75 -7.46
N ALA A 41 4.28 34.85 -6.12
CA ALA A 41 3.49 35.89 -5.45
C ALA A 41 4.20 37.29 -5.46
N GLY A 42 5.44 37.37 -5.94
CA GLY A 42 6.16 38.62 -6.15
C GLY A 42 5.82 39.31 -7.47
N SER A 43 6.00 40.62 -7.56
CA SER A 43 5.74 41.43 -8.77
C SER A 43 6.78 41.30 -9.89
N SER A 44 7.71 40.36 -9.77
CA SER A 44 8.79 40.11 -10.75
C SER A 44 8.96 38.62 -10.95
N SER A 45 9.32 38.21 -12.18
CA SER A 45 9.58 36.80 -12.50
C SER A 45 10.68 36.25 -11.59
N PRO A 46 10.46 35.10 -10.92
CA PRO A 46 11.43 34.56 -9.99
C PRO A 46 12.62 33.95 -10.71
N MET A 47 13.80 34.08 -10.10
CA MET A 47 15.00 33.41 -10.62
C MET A 47 14.94 31.91 -10.35
N VAL A 48 15.15 31.10 -11.38
CA VAL A 48 15.36 29.64 -11.21
C VAL A 48 16.81 29.39 -10.80
N LEU A 49 16.98 28.71 -9.66
CA LEU A 49 18.26 28.39 -9.06
C LEU A 49 18.35 26.88 -8.85
N THR A 50 19.48 26.30 -9.26
CA THR A 50 19.73 24.86 -9.13
C THR A 50 20.74 24.62 -8.01
N VAL A 51 20.44 23.64 -7.15
CA VAL A 51 21.39 23.03 -6.23
C VAL A 51 22.13 21.93 -6.98
N ASP A 52 23.43 22.13 -7.20
CA ASP A 52 24.32 21.25 -7.99
C ASP A 52 25.29 20.42 -7.13
N ARG A 53 25.31 20.66 -5.81
CA ARG A 53 26.20 20.00 -4.85
C ARG A 53 25.58 19.87 -3.47
N LEU A 54 26.13 18.95 -2.69
CA LEU A 54 25.70 18.63 -1.33
C LEU A 54 26.46 19.41 -0.23
N THR A 55 27.50 20.16 -0.58
CA THR A 55 28.33 20.89 0.40
C THR A 55 27.60 22.10 0.96
N ASP A 56 27.70 22.30 2.28
CA ASP A 56 27.16 23.48 2.97
C ASP A 56 28.18 24.62 3.01
N ASP A 57 28.40 25.25 1.86
CA ASP A 57 29.39 26.31 1.70
C ASP A 57 28.96 27.60 2.44
N LEU A 58 29.61 27.91 3.57
CA LEU A 58 29.31 29.09 4.39
C LEU A 58 29.62 30.41 3.66
N GLY A 59 28.72 31.39 3.81
CA GLY A 59 28.83 32.72 3.19
C GLY A 59 27.99 32.90 1.92
N ASN A 60 28.07 34.09 1.33
CA ASN A 60 27.11 34.57 0.34
C ASN A 60 27.73 34.99 -1.01
N ASN A 61 28.94 34.53 -1.30
CA ASN A 61 29.76 34.94 -2.44
C ASN A 61 29.49 34.08 -3.70
N GLY A 62 30.23 34.34 -4.79
CA GLY A 62 30.04 33.63 -6.07
C GLY A 62 30.53 32.17 -6.07
N SER A 63 31.54 31.81 -5.26
CA SER A 63 32.08 30.43 -5.22
C SER A 63 31.08 29.43 -4.64
N ASN A 64 30.19 29.90 -3.76
CA ASN A 64 29.19 29.08 -3.09
C ASN A 64 27.94 28.84 -3.97
N LYS A 65 27.85 29.45 -5.17
CA LYS A 65 26.75 29.20 -6.11
C LYS A 65 26.66 27.71 -6.41
N GLY A 66 25.47 27.14 -6.24
CA GLY A 66 25.20 25.71 -6.41
C GLY A 66 24.93 24.97 -5.10
N SER A 67 25.28 25.54 -3.93
CA SER A 67 24.88 24.99 -2.64
C SER A 67 23.44 25.39 -2.27
N PHE A 68 22.75 24.56 -1.49
CA PHE A 68 21.40 24.84 -1.00
C PHE A 68 21.34 26.13 -0.16
N ARG A 69 22.32 26.34 0.74
CA ARG A 69 22.45 27.60 1.51
C ARG A 69 22.51 28.82 0.60
N TRP A 70 23.31 28.75 -0.47
CA TRP A 70 23.40 29.84 -1.42
C TRP A 70 22.09 30.04 -2.20
N CYS A 71 21.45 28.99 -2.70
CA CYS A 71 20.16 29.14 -3.38
C CYS A 71 19.08 29.74 -2.47
N LEU A 72 19.00 29.28 -1.22
CA LEU A 72 17.95 29.67 -0.28
C LEU A 72 18.07 31.11 0.26
N THR A 73 19.30 31.64 0.36
CA THR A 73 19.59 32.97 0.93
C THR A 73 19.69 34.11 -0.09
N ARG A 74 19.33 33.91 -1.38
CA ARG A 74 19.18 35.04 -2.32
C ARG A 74 18.08 36.01 -1.85
N THR A 75 18.21 37.28 -2.21
CA THR A 75 17.30 38.36 -1.80
C THR A 75 16.13 38.61 -2.75
N TYR A 76 16.13 37.97 -3.92
CA TYR A 76 15.08 38.07 -4.94
C TYR A 76 14.06 36.91 -4.85
N PRO A 77 12.88 37.03 -5.48
CA PRO A 77 11.95 35.90 -5.66
C PRO A 77 12.66 34.75 -6.38
N ARG A 78 12.55 33.53 -5.84
CA ARG A 78 13.41 32.41 -6.24
C ARG A 78 12.74 31.06 -6.19
N ILE A 79 12.99 30.28 -7.22
CA ILE A 79 12.60 28.87 -7.35
C ILE A 79 13.87 28.04 -7.19
N ILE A 80 13.84 27.06 -6.28
CA ILE A 80 14.98 26.20 -5.95
C ILE A 80 14.68 24.79 -6.43
N LEU A 81 15.49 24.33 -7.38
CA LEU A 81 15.50 22.99 -7.95
C LEU A 81 16.77 22.24 -7.53
N PHE A 82 16.80 20.93 -7.69
CA PHE A 82 17.91 20.07 -7.29
C PHE A 82 18.38 19.19 -8.45
N GLU A 83 19.66 19.28 -8.79
CA GLU A 83 20.35 18.36 -9.71
C GLU A 83 21.06 17.22 -8.98
N VAL A 84 21.08 17.26 -7.64
CA VAL A 84 21.71 16.26 -6.77
C VAL A 84 20.72 15.53 -5.87
N SER A 85 21.08 14.32 -5.45
CA SER A 85 20.42 13.54 -4.39
C SER A 85 21.36 13.27 -3.21
N GLY A 86 20.80 12.89 -2.06
CA GLY A 86 21.56 12.54 -0.85
C GLY A 86 21.42 13.55 0.29
N TYR A 87 22.42 13.61 1.16
CA TYR A 87 22.43 14.47 2.34
C TYR A 87 23.10 15.83 2.08
N ILE A 88 22.38 16.90 2.40
CA ILE A 88 22.95 18.24 2.60
C ILE A 88 23.13 18.42 4.10
N ASN A 89 24.36 18.23 4.57
CA ASN A 89 24.72 18.28 5.99
C ASN A 89 25.06 19.73 6.39
N LEU A 90 24.13 20.40 7.06
CA LEU A 90 24.26 21.78 7.49
C LEU A 90 25.26 21.90 8.64
N THR A 91 26.22 22.80 8.49
CA THR A 91 27.24 23.14 9.50
C THR A 91 26.77 24.23 10.45
N ASN A 92 25.68 24.93 10.12
CA ASN A 92 25.09 26.03 10.89
C ASN A 92 23.64 26.25 10.45
N TYR A 93 22.82 26.93 11.24
CA TYR A 93 21.44 27.25 10.85
C TYR A 93 21.39 28.13 9.58
N ILE A 94 20.29 28.04 8.82
CA ILE A 94 19.99 28.94 7.70
C ILE A 94 18.78 29.79 8.09
N ARG A 95 18.98 31.10 8.29
CA ARG A 95 17.87 32.04 8.45
C ARG A 95 17.45 32.62 7.10
N VAL A 96 16.19 32.44 6.73
CA VAL A 96 15.61 32.85 5.45
C VAL A 96 14.76 34.10 5.65
N THR A 97 15.32 35.29 5.39
CA THR A 97 14.64 36.58 5.62
C THR A 97 13.97 37.18 4.39
N SER A 98 14.25 36.64 3.20
CA SER A 98 13.76 37.21 1.92
C SER A 98 12.54 36.45 1.42
N ASN A 99 11.44 37.17 1.18
CA ASN A 99 10.15 36.65 0.72
C ASN A 99 10.23 35.88 -0.61
N TYR A 100 9.11 35.27 -1.00
CA TYR A 100 8.84 34.70 -2.31
C TYR A 100 9.78 33.55 -2.67
N VAL A 101 9.52 32.39 -2.07
CA VAL A 101 10.35 31.19 -2.21
C VAL A 101 9.49 30.01 -2.65
N SER A 102 9.93 29.27 -3.66
CA SER A 102 9.41 27.93 -3.97
C SER A 102 10.56 26.93 -3.96
N ILE A 103 10.41 25.80 -3.28
CA ILE A 103 11.44 24.76 -3.18
C ILE A 103 10.82 23.43 -3.61
N TYR A 104 11.33 22.87 -4.71
CA TYR A 104 10.73 21.71 -5.38
C TYR A 104 11.68 20.50 -5.31
N GLY A 105 11.66 19.80 -4.17
CA GLY A 105 12.51 18.63 -3.89
C GLY A 105 12.28 17.44 -4.82
N GLN A 106 11.15 17.37 -5.53
CA GLN A 106 10.86 16.31 -6.51
C GLN A 106 11.86 16.29 -7.67
N THR A 107 12.45 17.44 -8.00
CA THR A 107 13.44 17.56 -9.08
C THR A 107 14.73 16.79 -8.81
N ALA A 108 15.03 16.49 -7.54
CA ALA A 108 16.19 15.68 -7.17
C ALA A 108 16.07 14.25 -7.75
N PRO A 109 17.15 13.68 -8.32
CA PRO A 109 17.18 12.27 -8.71
C PRO A 109 16.95 11.36 -7.49
N SER A 110 16.54 10.11 -7.70
CA SER A 110 16.38 9.13 -6.59
C SER A 110 17.71 9.00 -5.81
N PRO A 111 17.70 8.93 -4.46
CA PRO A 111 16.53 8.83 -3.57
C PRO A 111 16.00 10.18 -3.08
N GLY A 112 16.22 11.28 -3.81
CA GLY A 112 15.88 12.66 -3.43
C GLY A 112 16.88 13.34 -2.50
N ILE A 113 16.49 14.46 -1.89
CA ILE A 113 17.32 15.24 -0.95
C ILE A 113 16.89 15.07 0.51
N THR A 114 17.87 15.10 1.42
CA THR A 114 17.67 15.18 2.88
C THR A 114 18.53 16.31 3.43
N ILE A 115 17.89 17.25 4.14
CA ILE A 115 18.56 18.27 4.94
C ILE A 115 18.84 17.68 6.33
N SER A 116 20.08 17.79 6.79
CA SER A 116 20.57 17.18 8.03
C SER A 116 21.66 18.05 8.69
N GLY A 117 22.30 17.56 9.74
CA GLY A 117 23.36 18.28 10.46
C GLY A 117 22.87 19.14 11.61
N VAL A 118 23.53 20.30 11.79
CA VAL A 118 23.16 21.36 12.75
C VAL A 118 21.88 22.03 12.25
N ASN A 119 20.75 21.40 12.53
CA ASN A 119 19.45 21.85 12.06
C ASN A 119 19.11 23.23 12.66
N VAL A 120 18.88 24.24 11.82
CA VAL A 120 17.58 24.92 11.69
C VAL A 120 17.52 25.45 10.27
N VAL A 121 16.41 25.27 9.56
CA VAL A 121 16.01 26.23 8.53
C VAL A 121 14.94 27.13 9.15
N ASP A 122 15.33 28.37 9.44
CA ASP A 122 14.57 29.37 10.20
C ASP A 122 13.92 30.34 9.21
N PHE A 123 12.69 30.05 8.80
CA PHE A 123 11.94 30.91 7.88
C PHE A 123 11.41 32.14 8.61
N ARG A 124 11.86 33.30 8.14
CA ARG A 124 11.51 34.65 8.61
C ARG A 124 11.00 35.51 7.47
N CYS A 125 10.19 34.93 6.59
CA CYS A 125 9.73 35.56 5.37
C CYS A 125 8.33 35.08 4.96
N ASN A 126 7.76 35.76 3.97
CA ASN A 126 6.40 35.55 3.49
C ASN A 126 6.39 34.84 2.13
N TYR A 127 5.29 34.14 1.82
CA TYR A 127 5.06 33.44 0.55
C TYR A 127 6.12 32.36 0.29
N VAL A 128 6.00 31.25 1.02
CA VAL A 128 6.87 30.07 0.89
C VAL A 128 6.04 28.89 0.42
N VAL A 129 6.52 28.21 -0.62
CA VAL A 129 6.06 26.88 -1.05
C VAL A 129 7.22 25.91 -0.88
N MET A 130 6.99 24.79 -0.21
CA MET A 130 8.00 23.75 0.02
C MET A 130 7.41 22.37 -0.24
N GLN A 131 8.11 21.57 -1.04
CA GLN A 131 7.69 20.23 -1.43
C GLN A 131 8.84 19.22 -1.47
N HIS A 132 8.54 17.96 -1.16
CA HIS A 132 9.37 16.78 -1.41
C HIS A 132 10.78 16.84 -0.77
N LEU A 133 10.86 17.39 0.45
CA LEU A 133 12.08 17.46 1.26
C LEU A 133 12.00 16.54 2.49
N ARG A 134 13.16 16.02 2.90
CA ARG A 134 13.33 15.36 4.20
C ARG A 134 14.17 16.23 5.12
N PHE A 135 13.76 16.38 6.36
CA PHE A 135 14.50 17.06 7.43
C PHE A 135 14.82 16.04 8.51
N ARG A 136 16.10 15.67 8.66
CA ARG A 136 16.53 14.69 9.67
C ARG A 136 17.74 15.20 10.43
N SER A 137 17.53 15.71 11.64
CA SER A 137 18.64 16.19 12.47
C SER A 137 19.65 15.08 12.69
N SER A 138 20.93 15.44 12.78
CA SER A 138 22.03 14.52 13.14
C SER A 138 23.03 15.21 14.07
N TYR A 139 22.61 16.27 14.75
CA TYR A 139 23.44 17.07 15.64
C TYR A 139 23.09 16.74 17.09
N ASP A 140 24.05 16.12 17.79
CA ASP A 140 23.93 15.68 19.18
C ASP A 140 24.48 16.79 20.10
N GLY A 141 23.64 17.77 20.45
CA GLY A 141 24.11 18.96 21.16
C GLY A 141 23.01 19.71 21.89
N ILE A 142 23.33 20.23 23.09
CA ILE A 142 22.43 20.72 24.16
C ILE A 142 21.37 21.79 23.80
N TYR A 143 21.29 22.21 22.55
CA TYR A 143 20.26 23.11 22.06
C TYR A 143 19.07 22.27 21.57
N GLN A 144 18.00 22.26 22.34
CA GLN A 144 16.69 21.76 21.93
C GLN A 144 16.26 22.51 20.67
N ILE A 145 16.32 21.84 19.51
CA ILE A 145 16.11 22.48 18.21
C ILE A 145 15.18 21.66 17.30
N ASP A 146 14.36 22.38 16.53
CA ASP A 146 13.41 21.83 15.58
C ASP A 146 14.04 21.21 14.31
N GLY A 147 13.28 20.35 13.65
CA GLY A 147 13.56 19.94 12.26
C GLY A 147 13.43 21.10 11.26
N LEU A 148 12.40 21.94 11.43
CA LEU A 148 12.10 23.13 10.63
C LEU A 148 11.38 24.16 11.51
N THR A 149 11.73 25.45 11.40
CA THR A 149 11.10 26.52 12.19
C THR A 149 10.51 27.61 11.29
N LEU A 150 9.24 27.95 11.51
CA LEU A 150 8.56 29.12 10.97
C LEU A 150 8.47 30.20 12.07
N TYR A 151 9.42 31.14 12.10
CA TYR A 151 9.57 32.07 13.23
C TYR A 151 8.91 33.45 13.01
N SER A 152 8.80 33.89 11.75
CA SER A 152 8.08 35.13 11.41
C SER A 152 7.68 35.16 9.94
N GLY A 153 6.56 35.80 9.59
CA GLY A 153 6.06 35.86 8.22
C GLY A 153 4.64 35.31 8.10
N SER A 154 4.15 35.11 6.88
CA SER A 154 2.78 34.69 6.58
C SER A 154 2.72 34.03 5.22
N ASN A 155 1.65 33.27 4.96
CA ASN A 155 1.41 32.57 3.69
C ASN A 155 2.51 31.51 3.41
N VAL A 156 2.40 30.36 4.07
CA VAL A 156 3.33 29.23 3.93
C VAL A 156 2.57 27.95 3.60
N PHE A 157 3.01 27.26 2.56
CA PHE A 157 2.44 25.99 2.10
C PHE A 157 3.54 24.92 2.07
N ILE A 158 3.38 23.89 2.90
CA ILE A 158 4.28 22.73 3.00
C ILE A 158 3.48 21.50 2.58
N ASP A 159 3.97 20.78 1.59
CA ASP A 159 3.34 19.57 1.06
C ASP A 159 4.38 18.47 0.88
N HIS A 160 3.99 17.21 1.07
CA HIS A 160 4.87 16.03 0.88
C HIS A 160 6.27 16.23 1.47
N CYS A 161 6.40 16.41 2.78
CA CYS A 161 7.70 16.49 3.46
C CYS A 161 7.78 15.48 4.60
N SER A 162 8.98 15.00 4.91
CA SER A 162 9.21 14.08 6.04
C SER A 162 10.16 14.71 7.05
N PHE A 163 9.79 14.64 8.32
CA PHE A 163 10.53 15.21 9.43
C PHE A 163 10.87 14.09 10.41
N SER A 164 12.12 13.96 10.81
CA SER A 164 12.54 12.94 11.77
C SER A 164 13.72 13.36 12.65
N TYR A 165 13.85 12.69 13.79
CA TYR A 165 15.02 12.78 14.67
C TYR A 165 15.32 14.20 15.18
N SER A 166 14.35 15.11 15.18
CA SER A 166 14.48 16.43 15.80
C SER A 166 14.69 16.31 17.31
N GLU A 167 15.48 17.22 17.90
CA GLU A 167 15.63 17.28 19.36
C GLU A 167 14.41 17.93 20.01
N ASP A 168 13.86 19.02 19.46
CA ASP A 168 12.63 19.62 19.97
C ASP A 168 11.41 19.24 19.13
N GLU A 169 10.84 20.13 18.34
CA GLU A 169 9.73 19.79 17.45
C GLU A 169 10.19 19.29 16.07
N CYS A 170 9.47 18.35 15.45
CA CYS A 170 9.70 18.08 14.03
C CYS A 170 9.40 19.33 13.17
N LEU A 171 8.39 20.11 13.55
CA LEU A 171 8.06 21.42 12.97
C LEU A 171 7.59 22.40 14.07
N GLY A 172 8.32 23.51 14.25
CA GLY A 172 7.93 24.61 15.13
C GLY A 172 7.35 25.79 14.35
N ILE A 173 6.18 26.30 14.74
CA ILE A 173 5.62 27.57 14.26
C ILE A 173 5.58 28.53 15.46
N GLY A 174 6.44 29.55 15.50
CA GLY A 174 6.69 30.29 16.74
C GLY A 174 6.97 31.78 16.54
N GLY A 175 7.42 32.44 17.61
CA GLY A 175 7.90 33.81 17.57
C GLY A 175 6.79 34.81 17.21
N THR A 176 6.98 35.53 16.11
CA THR A 176 6.02 36.51 15.57
C THR A 176 5.52 36.06 14.19
N PHE A 177 5.28 34.76 14.05
CA PHE A 177 4.65 34.21 12.85
C PHE A 177 3.19 34.66 12.76
N GLY A 178 2.85 35.22 11.60
CA GLY A 178 1.53 35.71 11.22
C GLY A 178 0.66 34.61 10.63
N SER A 179 -0.17 34.94 9.64
CA SER A 179 -1.31 34.11 9.24
C SER A 179 -1.08 33.22 8.01
N ASN A 180 -1.98 32.24 7.84
CA ASN A 180 -2.10 31.34 6.69
C ASN A 180 -0.93 30.37 6.55
N VAL A 181 -1.07 29.21 7.19
CA VAL A 181 -0.19 28.04 6.99
C VAL A 181 -1.03 26.84 6.55
N THR A 182 -0.55 26.06 5.58
CA THR A 182 -1.01 24.69 5.36
C THR A 182 0.18 23.75 5.37
N VAL A 183 0.01 22.63 6.06
CA VAL A 183 0.90 21.47 6.08
C VAL A 183 0.07 20.28 5.62
N GLN A 184 0.43 19.65 4.50
CA GLN A 184 -0.32 18.51 3.95
C GLN A 184 0.58 17.36 3.48
N ASN A 185 0.05 16.13 3.45
CA ASN A 185 0.75 14.92 2.95
C ASN A 185 2.12 14.66 3.62
N CYS A 186 2.32 15.07 4.88
CA CYS A 186 3.62 15.01 5.56
C CYS A 186 3.75 13.80 6.51
N ILE A 187 4.99 13.40 6.79
CA ILE A 187 5.35 12.42 7.83
C ILE A 187 6.16 13.11 8.93
N PHE A 188 5.78 12.88 10.18
CA PHE A 188 6.50 13.31 11.38
C PHE A 188 6.84 12.06 12.20
N ALA A 189 8.11 11.63 12.21
CA ALA A 189 8.50 10.33 12.76
C ALA A 189 9.69 10.42 13.72
N TRP A 190 9.62 9.77 14.88
CA TRP A 190 10.72 9.69 15.86
C TRP A 190 11.41 11.03 16.23
N PRO A 191 10.70 12.07 16.69
CA PRO A 191 11.36 13.13 17.45
C PRO A 191 11.97 12.54 18.74
N LEU A 192 13.14 13.02 19.15
CA LEU A 192 13.98 12.38 20.16
C LEU A 192 13.47 12.58 21.60
N HIS A 193 13.40 11.50 22.37
CA HIS A 193 12.79 11.49 23.70
C HIS A 193 13.66 12.02 24.85
N PHE A 194 14.99 12.14 24.66
CA PHE A 194 15.88 12.69 25.70
C PHE A 194 15.48 14.13 26.11
N THR A 195 15.06 14.92 25.14
CA THR A 195 14.71 16.33 25.25
C THR A 195 13.20 16.56 25.42
N SER A 196 12.35 15.88 24.62
CA SER A 196 10.88 15.79 24.88
C SER A 196 10.04 15.00 23.84
N SER A 197 10.57 14.65 22.67
CA SER A 197 9.89 13.90 21.59
C SER A 197 8.55 14.52 21.15
N LYS A 198 8.58 15.58 20.35
CA LYS A 198 7.40 16.35 19.98
C LYS A 198 7.17 16.41 18.46
N GLY A 199 5.91 16.34 18.03
CA GLY A 199 5.53 16.45 16.62
C GLY A 199 5.59 17.89 16.08
N MET A 200 4.52 18.64 16.24
CA MET A 200 4.36 20.02 15.77
C MET A 200 3.80 20.93 16.86
N LEU A 201 4.53 22.01 17.18
CA LEU A 201 4.10 23.09 18.07
C LEU A 201 3.67 24.30 17.24
N ILE A 202 2.59 24.94 17.66
CA ILE A 202 2.27 26.31 17.26
C ILE A 202 2.28 27.16 18.52
N ALA A 203 3.19 28.14 18.59
CA ALA A 203 3.47 28.99 19.74
C ALA A 203 3.81 30.43 19.29
N SER A 204 2.86 31.08 18.61
CA SER A 204 2.99 32.46 18.09
C SER A 204 1.73 33.26 18.36
N ASN A 205 1.85 34.46 18.92
CA ASN A 205 0.72 35.31 19.32
C ASN A 205 0.12 36.12 18.14
N SER A 206 0.16 35.61 16.90
CA SER A 206 -0.36 36.34 15.71
C SER A 206 -0.79 35.43 14.54
N VAL A 207 -0.89 34.11 14.77
CA VAL A 207 -1.13 33.13 13.69
C VAL A 207 -2.62 32.81 13.59
N ASN A 208 -3.31 33.47 12.66
CA ASN A 208 -4.76 33.37 12.61
C ASN A 208 -5.27 32.05 12.02
N ASN A 209 -4.63 31.52 10.96
CA ASN A 209 -5.17 30.41 10.16
C ASN A 209 -4.11 29.31 9.93
N VAL A 210 -4.37 28.08 10.37
CA VAL A 210 -3.47 26.92 10.16
C VAL A 210 -4.26 25.66 9.78
N SER A 211 -3.82 24.99 8.73
CA SER A 211 -4.32 23.67 8.30
C SER A 211 -3.25 22.59 8.45
N LEU A 212 -3.59 21.46 9.06
CA LEU A 212 -2.80 20.24 9.06
C LEU A 212 -3.62 19.10 8.46
N LEU A 213 -3.22 18.58 7.31
CA LEU A 213 -4.06 17.73 6.46
C LEU A 213 -3.32 16.45 6.06
N ARG A 214 -4.01 15.31 5.95
CA ARG A 214 -3.51 14.10 5.27
C ARG A 214 -2.09 13.67 5.70
N SER A 215 -1.78 13.75 7.01
CA SER A 215 -0.41 13.63 7.54
C SER A 215 -0.30 12.63 8.68
N ALA A 216 0.87 11.98 8.82
CA ALA A 216 1.12 10.95 9.83
C ALA A 216 2.09 11.45 10.93
N PHE A 217 1.75 11.19 12.20
CA PHE A 217 2.62 11.39 13.37
C PHE A 217 2.94 10.04 14.01
N ILE A 218 4.21 9.68 14.07
CA ILE A 218 4.67 8.32 14.35
C ILE A 218 5.74 8.36 15.44
N HIS A 219 5.47 7.72 16.59
CA HIS A 219 6.37 7.71 17.74
C HIS A 219 6.71 9.11 18.32
N CYS A 220 5.85 10.09 18.14
CA CYS A 220 5.90 11.36 18.88
C CYS A 220 5.35 11.15 20.31
N ALA A 221 5.90 11.78 21.35
CA ALA A 221 5.32 11.69 22.69
C ALA A 221 4.02 12.48 22.84
N ASP A 222 4.03 13.72 22.36
CA ASP A 222 2.96 14.73 22.45
C ASP A 222 3.06 15.67 21.23
N ARG A 223 2.15 16.64 21.17
CA ARG A 223 2.09 17.68 20.14
C ARG A 223 1.91 17.10 18.73
N THR A 224 0.80 16.40 18.49
CA THR A 224 0.45 15.85 17.17
C THR A 224 -0.85 16.43 16.56
N PRO A 225 -1.13 17.75 16.66
CA PRO A 225 -0.24 18.87 17.02
C PRO A 225 -0.53 19.47 18.42
N PHE A 226 0.19 20.53 18.79
CA PHE A 226 -0.15 21.41 19.92
C PHE A 226 -0.21 22.88 19.51
N PRO A 227 -1.40 23.43 19.21
CA PRO A 227 -1.63 24.87 19.22
C PRO A 227 -1.73 25.46 20.66
N ASN A 228 -0.85 26.41 20.94
CA ASN A 228 -0.76 27.24 22.13
C ASN A 228 -0.51 28.72 21.76
N SER A 229 -1.55 29.57 21.70
CA SER A 229 -1.42 31.00 21.36
C SER A 229 -2.51 31.82 22.03
N THR A 230 -2.25 33.11 22.24
CA THR A 230 -3.25 34.09 22.67
C THR A 230 -4.09 34.67 21.52
N GLU A 231 -3.73 34.43 20.26
CA GLU A 231 -4.37 35.04 19.08
C GLU A 231 -4.50 34.03 17.92
N TYR A 232 -5.38 33.04 18.09
CA TYR A 232 -5.81 32.12 17.02
C TYR A 232 -7.22 32.47 16.53
N ALA A 233 -7.44 32.51 15.21
CA ALA A 233 -8.79 32.68 14.64
C ALA A 233 -9.41 31.34 14.19
N ALA A 234 -8.66 30.53 13.44
CA ALA A 234 -9.10 29.25 12.89
C ALA A 234 -7.95 28.21 12.81
N PHE A 235 -8.22 26.98 13.22
CA PHE A 235 -7.30 25.85 13.16
C PHE A 235 -8.02 24.60 12.65
N GLU A 236 -7.38 23.82 11.77
CA GLU A 236 -7.94 22.53 11.32
C GLU A 236 -6.92 21.39 11.33
N THR A 237 -7.37 20.21 11.79
CA THR A 237 -6.72 18.91 11.59
C THR A 237 -7.68 18.00 10.84
N VAL A 238 -7.33 17.63 9.60
CA VAL A 238 -8.18 16.78 8.75
C VAL A 238 -7.38 15.59 8.25
N ASN A 239 -7.88 14.37 8.44
CA ASN A 239 -7.21 13.15 7.98
C ASN A 239 -5.76 13.05 8.46
N THR A 240 -5.54 13.21 9.77
CA THR A 240 -4.25 12.98 10.40
C THR A 240 -4.28 11.67 11.19
N LEU A 241 -3.19 10.90 11.12
CA LEU A 241 -3.06 9.64 11.86
C LEU A 241 -1.91 9.78 12.88
N THR A 242 -2.22 9.63 14.17
CA THR A 242 -1.22 9.61 15.24
C THR A 242 -1.02 8.18 15.75
N TYR A 243 0.16 7.60 15.52
CA TYR A 243 0.53 6.28 16.05
C TYR A 243 1.56 6.37 17.19
N ASN A 244 1.29 5.61 18.25
CA ASN A 244 2.16 5.41 19.41
C ASN A 244 2.51 6.71 20.15
N ALA A 245 1.52 7.61 20.24
CA ALA A 245 1.60 8.76 21.13
C ALA A 245 1.71 8.31 22.59
N ALA A 246 2.61 8.91 23.35
CA ALA A 246 2.87 8.52 24.74
C ALA A 246 1.94 9.23 25.74
N TYR A 247 1.55 10.47 25.42
CA TYR A 247 0.66 11.30 26.21
C TYR A 247 -0.70 11.44 25.50
N TYR A 248 -1.22 12.67 25.39
CA TYR A 248 -2.53 12.93 24.81
C TYR A 248 -2.52 12.99 23.28
N GLY A 249 -1.38 12.93 22.59
CA GLY A 249 -1.32 13.16 21.15
C GLY A 249 -1.56 14.63 20.83
N GLN A 250 -2.82 15.05 20.72
CA GLN A 250 -3.18 16.46 20.54
C GLN A 250 -3.41 17.18 21.87
N SER A 251 -2.99 18.44 21.94
CA SER A 251 -3.26 19.35 23.05
C SER A 251 -3.67 20.73 22.51
N TYR A 252 -4.50 21.47 23.25
CA TYR A 252 -4.96 22.80 22.87
C TYR A 252 -4.97 23.72 24.10
N SER A 253 -4.36 24.91 24.01
CA SER A 253 -4.37 25.97 25.05
C SER A 253 -4.43 27.39 24.48
N GLY A 254 -4.90 28.34 25.30
CA GLY A 254 -5.05 29.74 24.92
C GLY A 254 -6.29 30.00 24.07
N GLY A 255 -6.19 31.00 23.20
CA GLY A 255 -7.24 31.47 22.31
C GLY A 255 -7.72 32.90 22.60
N ASN A 256 -8.38 33.46 21.59
CA ASN A 256 -9.30 34.61 21.68
C ASN A 256 -10.47 34.25 20.73
N ALA A 257 -11.54 33.65 21.26
CA ALA A 257 -12.70 33.11 20.53
C ALA A 257 -12.33 32.20 19.34
N THR A 258 -11.42 31.26 19.56
CA THR A 258 -10.79 30.46 18.50
C THR A 258 -11.66 29.33 17.97
N ASN A 259 -11.70 29.17 16.65
CA ASN A 259 -12.44 28.11 15.96
C ASN A 259 -11.53 26.93 15.57
N ILE A 260 -11.88 25.70 15.98
CA ILE A 260 -11.06 24.50 15.79
C ILE A 260 -11.89 23.41 15.09
N SER A 261 -11.36 22.80 14.04
CA SER A 261 -11.97 21.65 13.35
C SER A 261 -11.06 20.43 13.41
N ILE A 262 -11.62 19.29 13.82
CA ILE A 262 -10.93 18.00 13.99
C ILE A 262 -11.77 16.97 13.22
N ILE A 263 -11.35 16.58 12.02
CA ILE A 263 -12.17 15.82 11.07
C ILE A 263 -11.43 14.60 10.53
N GLY A 264 -12.05 13.42 10.55
CA GLY A 264 -11.53 12.22 9.88
C GLY A 264 -10.17 11.75 10.40
N ASN A 265 -9.81 12.08 11.64
CA ASN A 265 -8.52 11.77 12.24
C ASN A 265 -8.55 10.42 12.98
N GLU A 266 -7.41 9.73 13.00
CA GLU A 266 -7.26 8.44 13.67
C GLU A 266 -6.10 8.47 14.67
N TRP A 267 -6.32 7.94 15.87
CA TRP A 267 -5.26 7.70 16.84
C TRP A 267 -5.12 6.20 17.10
N ARG A 268 -3.88 5.72 17.10
CA ARG A 268 -3.52 4.31 17.32
C ARG A 268 -2.54 4.19 18.47
N HIS A 269 -2.88 3.39 19.46
CA HIS A 269 -1.97 3.11 20.57
C HIS A 269 -0.87 2.12 20.15
N GLY A 270 0.33 2.34 20.67
CA GLY A 270 1.48 1.45 20.49
C GLY A 270 2.18 1.17 21.83
N PRO A 271 3.36 0.52 21.80
CA PRO A 271 4.09 0.10 23.01
C PRO A 271 4.47 1.21 24.01
N ASN A 272 4.38 2.48 23.63
CA ASN A 272 4.67 3.63 24.48
C ASN A 272 3.42 4.44 24.91
N SER A 273 2.23 4.07 24.44
CA SER A 273 0.98 4.77 24.77
C SER A 273 0.48 4.49 26.19
N SER A 274 0.08 5.54 26.91
CA SER A 274 -0.34 5.44 28.32
C SER A 274 -1.80 4.97 28.50
N GLY A 275 -2.08 3.71 28.15
CA GLY A 275 -3.39 3.06 28.33
C GLY A 275 -4.49 3.54 27.37
N GLN A 276 -5.74 3.12 27.60
CA GLN A 276 -6.91 3.60 26.84
C GLN A 276 -7.34 4.99 27.34
N ARG A 277 -6.55 6.02 27.00
CA ARG A 277 -6.83 7.42 27.32
C ARG A 277 -7.38 8.15 26.09
N GLN A 278 -8.17 9.20 26.35
CA GLN A 278 -8.53 10.24 25.38
C GLN A 278 -7.28 10.91 24.75
N VAL A 279 -7.43 11.36 23.51
CA VAL A 279 -6.34 11.71 22.58
C VAL A 279 -6.43 13.14 22.01
N VAL A 280 -7.30 13.96 22.60
CA VAL A 280 -7.39 15.41 22.40
C VAL A 280 -7.53 16.03 23.78
N ARG A 281 -6.50 16.73 24.26
CA ARG A 281 -6.55 17.46 25.54
C ARG A 281 -6.93 18.92 25.32
N ILE A 282 -8.03 19.34 25.94
CA ILE A 282 -8.36 20.76 26.14
C ILE A 282 -7.84 21.16 27.52
N ARG A 283 -6.91 22.11 27.55
CA ARG A 283 -6.21 22.53 28.77
C ARG A 283 -7.01 23.54 29.60
N THR A 284 -6.65 23.72 30.86
CA THR A 284 -7.31 24.65 31.81
C THR A 284 -7.21 26.12 31.41
N ASP A 285 -6.28 26.45 30.53
CA ASP A 285 -6.00 27.78 29.98
C ASP A 285 -6.58 27.97 28.56
N MET A 286 -7.52 27.12 28.14
CA MET A 286 -8.34 27.34 26.94
C MET A 286 -9.33 28.50 27.16
N ASP A 287 -9.48 29.36 26.16
CA ASP A 287 -10.49 30.41 26.15
C ASP A 287 -11.92 29.84 26.21
N PRO A 288 -12.77 30.25 27.18
CA PRO A 288 -14.19 29.88 27.23
C PRO A 288 -14.99 30.14 25.95
N ASP A 289 -14.58 31.08 25.09
CA ASP A 289 -15.22 31.37 23.80
C ASP A 289 -14.68 30.54 22.62
N ALA A 290 -13.68 29.69 22.84
CA ALA A 290 -13.20 28.76 21.82
C ALA A 290 -14.28 27.72 21.45
N ARG A 291 -14.32 27.31 20.17
CA ARG A 291 -15.30 26.34 19.66
C ARG A 291 -14.61 25.24 18.85
N PHE A 292 -14.99 24.00 19.12
CA PHE A 292 -14.44 22.80 18.50
C PHE A 292 -15.53 22.06 17.73
N TYR A 293 -15.24 21.73 16.48
CA TYR A 293 -16.03 20.83 15.63
C TYR A 293 -15.31 19.49 15.50
N LEU A 294 -15.98 18.39 15.84
CA LEU A 294 -15.48 17.02 15.72
C LEU A 294 -16.38 16.23 14.78
N HIS A 295 -15.79 15.56 13.78
CA HIS A 295 -16.50 14.69 12.85
C HIS A 295 -15.64 13.50 12.34
N ASP A 296 -16.19 12.29 12.33
CA ASP A 296 -15.55 11.03 11.86
C ASP A 296 -14.18 10.72 12.50
N ASN A 297 -14.02 10.98 13.80
CA ASN A 297 -12.77 10.76 14.52
C ASN A 297 -12.71 9.42 15.25
N TYR A 298 -11.61 8.68 15.12
CA TYR A 298 -11.40 7.39 15.80
C TYR A 298 -10.30 7.45 16.86
N SER A 299 -10.64 7.09 18.09
CA SER A 299 -9.73 6.92 19.23
C SER A 299 -9.93 5.51 19.83
N PRO A 300 -8.88 4.81 20.30
CA PRO A 300 -9.03 3.51 20.95
C PRO A 300 -9.68 3.62 22.34
N ALA A 301 -9.91 4.83 22.84
CA ALA A 301 -10.66 5.13 24.05
C ALA A 301 -12.10 5.62 23.76
N ARG A 302 -12.53 5.71 22.50
CA ARG A 302 -13.91 6.10 22.11
C ARG A 302 -14.91 5.07 22.64
N VAL A 303 -15.95 5.52 23.34
CA VAL A 303 -17.02 4.65 23.87
C VAL A 303 -18.40 5.18 23.47
N GLY A 304 -19.15 4.35 22.74
CA GLY A 304 -20.47 4.71 22.22
C GLY A 304 -20.43 5.63 20.99
N SER A 305 -21.57 6.24 20.68
CA SER A 305 -21.78 7.00 19.44
C SER A 305 -21.13 8.40 19.45
N SER A 306 -21.07 9.07 20.59
CA SER A 306 -20.53 10.44 20.71
C SER A 306 -19.00 10.46 20.58
N GLU A 307 -18.46 11.20 19.61
CA GLU A 307 -17.00 11.32 19.42
C GLU A 307 -16.33 12.05 20.59
N TRP A 308 -17.04 12.96 21.24
CA TRP A 308 -16.56 13.66 22.44
C TRP A 308 -16.25 12.68 23.58
N ASN A 309 -16.97 11.56 23.65
CA ASN A 309 -16.75 10.52 24.66
C ASN A 309 -15.61 9.60 24.22
N GLY A 310 -14.39 9.92 24.65
CA GLY A 310 -13.20 9.09 24.45
C GLY A 310 -12.24 9.58 23.38
N VAL A 311 -12.58 10.63 22.61
CA VAL A 311 -11.58 11.44 21.91
C VAL A 311 -11.09 12.59 22.80
N VAL A 312 -12.01 13.37 23.39
CA VAL A 312 -11.66 14.61 24.12
C VAL A 312 -11.54 14.41 25.62
N TYR A 313 -10.47 14.95 26.22
CA TYR A 313 -10.24 15.09 27.66
C TYR A 313 -10.18 16.57 28.04
N PHE A 314 -10.98 16.96 29.03
CA PHE A 314 -10.94 18.29 29.65
C PHE A 314 -10.03 18.25 30.89
N GLU A 315 -9.01 19.11 30.91
CA GLU A 315 -8.09 19.23 32.07
C GLU A 315 -8.75 20.03 33.21
N ASP A 316 -9.69 20.93 32.90
CA ASP A 316 -10.63 21.51 33.86
C ASP A 316 -11.84 20.58 34.04
N ALA A 317 -11.96 19.98 35.21
CA ALA A 317 -13.05 19.07 35.55
C ALA A 317 -14.42 19.75 35.75
N THR A 318 -14.50 21.08 35.65
CA THR A 318 -15.76 21.84 35.65
C THR A 318 -16.34 22.05 34.25
N LYS A 319 -15.63 21.59 33.21
CA LYS A 319 -15.97 21.80 31.80
C LYS A 319 -16.37 20.52 31.08
N ASP A 320 -17.25 20.63 30.10
CA ASP A 320 -17.63 19.52 29.22
C ASP A 320 -17.86 19.96 27.76
N SER A 321 -18.37 19.04 26.94
CA SER A 321 -18.64 19.31 25.52
C SER A 321 -19.61 20.47 25.27
N THR A 322 -20.50 20.81 26.21
CA THR A 322 -21.48 21.89 26.05
C THR A 322 -20.85 23.28 26.12
N ASP A 323 -19.70 23.44 26.77
CA ASP A 323 -18.93 24.69 26.77
C ASP A 323 -18.30 24.99 25.40
N PHE A 324 -17.81 23.94 24.71
CA PHE A 324 -16.89 24.09 23.58
C PHE A 324 -17.43 23.59 22.23
N LYS A 325 -18.53 22.84 22.18
CA LYS A 325 -18.97 22.18 20.95
C LYS A 325 -19.59 23.14 19.93
N SER A 326 -19.11 23.02 18.68
CA SER A 326 -19.78 23.53 17.49
C SER A 326 -20.67 22.48 16.83
N ALA A 327 -21.71 22.94 16.13
CA ALA A 327 -22.54 22.12 15.25
C ALA A 327 -22.09 22.12 13.78
N THR A 328 -21.27 23.10 13.38
CA THR A 328 -20.75 23.27 12.01
C THR A 328 -19.23 23.33 12.01
N SER A 329 -18.61 22.90 10.92
CA SER A 329 -17.18 23.10 10.71
C SER A 329 -16.87 24.59 10.53
N PHE A 330 -15.63 24.95 10.82
CA PHE A 330 -15.13 26.31 10.69
C PHE A 330 -14.26 26.53 9.44
N ALA A 331 -14.09 25.48 8.64
CA ALA A 331 -13.29 25.47 7.43
C ALA A 331 -13.98 24.68 6.31
N GLY A 332 -13.54 24.89 5.07
CA GLY A 332 -14.21 24.43 3.85
C GLY A 332 -14.12 22.93 3.53
N TYR A 333 -14.10 22.06 4.54
CA TYR A 333 -13.87 20.62 4.43
C TYR A 333 -15.06 19.72 4.81
N GLU A 334 -16.28 20.26 4.95
CA GLU A 334 -17.46 19.47 5.35
C GLU A 334 -17.82 18.31 4.40
N THR A 335 -17.28 18.27 3.17
CA THR A 335 -17.64 17.29 2.13
C THR A 335 -16.47 16.64 1.38
N ASP A 336 -15.21 16.95 1.70
CA ASP A 336 -14.03 16.49 0.93
C ASP A 336 -12.87 16.03 1.83
N TYR A 337 -13.16 15.04 2.67
CA TYR A 337 -12.20 14.33 3.51
C TYR A 337 -12.43 12.82 3.35
N TYR A 338 -11.37 12.03 3.52
CA TYR A 338 -11.48 10.57 3.53
C TYR A 338 -12.13 10.12 4.83
N SER A 339 -12.98 9.09 4.80
CA SER A 339 -13.38 8.46 6.07
C SER A 339 -12.13 7.96 6.80
N HIS A 340 -12.11 8.03 8.14
CA HIS A 340 -10.99 7.51 8.94
C HIS A 340 -10.64 6.04 8.59
N THR A 341 -11.64 5.26 8.15
CA THR A 341 -11.46 3.87 7.69
C THR A 341 -10.59 3.72 6.44
N LEU A 342 -10.49 4.75 5.59
CA LEU A 342 -9.65 4.81 4.38
C LEU A 342 -8.35 5.60 4.58
N LEU A 343 -8.17 6.20 5.77
CA LEU A 343 -7.04 7.09 6.06
C LEU A 343 -5.69 6.38 5.95
N ASN A 344 -5.62 5.15 6.48
CA ASN A 344 -4.43 4.31 6.44
C ASN A 344 -3.84 4.19 5.03
N ASP A 345 -4.69 3.79 4.10
CA ASP A 345 -4.28 3.46 2.72
C ASP A 345 -3.96 4.75 1.95
N ASN A 346 -4.69 5.84 2.24
CA ASN A 346 -4.35 7.16 1.71
C ASN A 346 -2.96 7.64 2.16
N LEU A 347 -2.61 7.46 3.44
CA LEU A 347 -1.29 7.83 3.97
C LEU A 347 -0.18 6.93 3.41
N ILE A 348 -0.40 5.62 3.28
CA ILE A 348 0.54 4.70 2.63
C ILE A 348 0.74 5.09 1.15
N ALA A 349 -0.31 5.50 0.45
CA ALA A 349 -0.20 5.93 -0.94
C ALA A 349 0.49 7.29 -1.10
N ASN A 350 0.24 8.26 -0.23
CA ASN A 350 0.59 9.68 -0.49
C ASN A 350 1.55 10.32 0.53
N ALA A 351 1.56 9.94 1.81
CA ALA A 351 2.30 10.73 2.81
C ALA A 351 3.83 10.60 2.69
N GLY A 352 4.53 11.71 2.95
CA GLY A 352 5.98 11.80 3.06
C GLY A 352 6.67 12.47 1.87
N ALA A 353 7.99 12.54 1.93
CA ALA A 353 8.79 13.30 0.98
C ALA A 353 8.77 12.78 -0.46
N ARG A 354 8.65 11.46 -0.65
CA ARG A 354 8.63 10.82 -1.98
C ARG A 354 7.75 9.57 -1.93
N PRO A 355 6.41 9.67 -1.94
CA PRO A 355 5.55 8.50 -1.84
C PRO A 355 5.85 7.39 -2.86
N TRP A 356 6.28 7.77 -4.07
CA TRP A 356 6.70 6.88 -5.15
C TRP A 356 8.17 6.36 -5.06
N ASP A 357 8.98 6.85 -4.12
CA ASP A 357 10.43 6.57 -4.04
C ASP A 357 10.91 6.85 -2.60
N ARG A 358 10.23 6.23 -1.64
CA ARG A 358 10.49 6.41 -0.21
C ARG A 358 11.82 5.78 0.18
N ASP A 359 12.54 6.42 1.10
CA ASP A 359 13.66 5.77 1.75
C ASP A 359 13.22 4.87 2.92
N SER A 360 14.17 4.11 3.44
CA SER A 360 13.96 3.14 4.52
C SER A 360 13.49 3.75 5.85
N VAL A 361 13.65 5.06 6.09
CA VAL A 361 13.15 5.69 7.33
C VAL A 361 11.66 5.95 7.21
N ASP A 362 11.22 6.53 6.09
CA ASP A 362 9.79 6.78 5.83
C ASP A 362 9.02 5.45 5.67
N ILE A 363 9.63 4.45 5.02
CA ILE A 363 9.09 3.09 4.93
C ILE A 363 8.95 2.45 6.33
N LEU A 364 9.99 2.52 7.17
CA LEU A 364 9.93 1.93 8.51
C LEU A 364 8.86 2.61 9.38
N ALA A 365 8.75 3.94 9.30
CA ALA A 365 7.76 4.69 10.07
C ALA A 365 6.32 4.30 9.69
N LEU A 366 6.01 4.23 8.39
CA LEU A 366 4.69 3.79 7.93
C LEU A 366 4.46 2.30 8.24
N ASN A 367 5.47 1.44 8.14
CA ASN A 367 5.34 0.04 8.54
C ASN A 367 5.04 -0.13 10.03
N ASP A 368 5.66 0.66 10.91
CA ASP A 368 5.36 0.64 12.35
C ASP A 368 3.94 1.15 12.64
N MET A 369 3.48 2.18 11.92
CA MET A 369 2.10 2.70 11.97
C MET A 369 1.04 1.67 11.55
N VAL A 370 1.35 0.84 10.56
CA VAL A 370 0.45 -0.20 10.01
C VAL A 370 0.45 -1.45 10.87
N ASN A 371 1.63 -1.97 11.21
CA ASN A 371 1.79 -3.23 11.95
C ASN A 371 1.65 -3.05 13.47
N LEU A 372 1.49 -1.81 13.95
CA LEU A 372 1.48 -1.42 15.36
C LEU A 372 2.77 -1.81 16.10
N THR A 373 3.90 -1.77 15.41
CA THR A 373 5.25 -2.14 15.90
C THR A 373 6.13 -0.94 16.24
N GLY A 374 7.39 -1.17 16.58
CA GLY A 374 8.35 -0.10 16.85
C GLY A 374 8.18 0.57 18.22
N ALA A 375 9.01 1.57 18.47
CA ALA A 375 9.03 2.34 19.70
C ALA A 375 9.64 3.73 19.48
N ARG A 376 9.39 4.65 20.43
CA ARG A 376 10.11 5.93 20.53
C ARG A 376 11.60 5.68 20.83
N ILE A 377 12.44 6.54 20.29
CA ILE A 377 13.90 6.53 20.49
C ILE A 377 14.34 7.74 21.33
N ASN A 378 15.47 7.65 22.03
CA ASN A 378 15.88 8.70 22.98
C ASN A 378 16.87 9.68 22.37
N THR A 379 17.83 9.20 21.59
CA THR A 379 19.02 9.94 21.17
C THR A 379 19.35 9.70 19.70
N HIS A 380 20.28 10.51 19.14
CA HIS A 380 20.84 10.28 17.82
C HIS A 380 21.55 8.92 17.67
N ALA A 381 22.05 8.33 18.76
CA ALA A 381 22.66 6.99 18.76
C ALA A 381 21.64 5.86 18.61
N ASP A 382 20.36 6.12 18.92
CA ASP A 382 19.24 5.18 18.71
C ASP A 382 18.62 5.31 17.30
N ALA A 383 18.93 6.39 16.57
CA ALA A 383 18.33 6.72 15.28
C ALA A 383 19.05 6.03 14.10
N TYR A 384 18.28 5.68 13.06
CA TYR A 384 18.81 5.05 11.86
C TYR A 384 18.99 6.05 10.71
N TYR A 385 20.24 6.31 10.35
CA TYR A 385 20.60 7.14 9.19
C TYR A 385 20.95 6.25 8.00
N PRO A 386 20.06 6.09 7.00
CA PRO A 386 20.37 5.30 5.82
C PRO A 386 21.49 5.95 5.02
N THR A 387 22.35 5.16 4.39
CA THR A 387 23.28 5.70 3.38
C THR A 387 22.50 6.03 2.11
N LEU A 388 22.34 7.32 1.81
CA LEU A 388 21.65 7.77 0.60
C LEU A 388 22.62 7.94 -0.56
N ALA A 389 22.27 7.40 -1.73
CA ALA A 389 23.07 7.55 -2.95
C ALA A 389 23.18 9.03 -3.36
N GLN A 390 24.40 9.44 -3.71
CA GLN A 390 24.71 10.78 -4.21
C GLN A 390 24.77 10.74 -5.74
N ASN A 391 23.63 11.00 -6.37
CA ASN A 391 23.49 11.02 -7.82
C ASN A 391 23.44 12.46 -8.31
N THR A 392 23.97 12.70 -9.51
CA THR A 392 23.84 13.95 -10.25
C THR A 392 23.03 13.71 -11.52
N THR A 393 22.18 14.66 -11.88
CA THR A 393 21.47 14.72 -13.17
C THR A 393 21.51 16.15 -13.70
N THR A 394 21.29 16.37 -14.98
CA THR A 394 21.04 17.72 -15.52
C THR A 394 19.54 17.88 -15.73
N LEU A 395 18.97 19.00 -15.28
CA LEU A 395 17.55 19.29 -15.43
C LEU A 395 17.26 19.89 -16.80
N ASN A 396 16.42 19.21 -17.58
CA ASN A 396 15.87 19.73 -18.83
C ASN A 396 14.72 20.72 -18.55
N ILE A 397 15.07 21.88 -17.99
CA ILE A 397 14.14 22.96 -17.65
C ILE A 397 13.43 23.43 -18.94
N PRO A 398 12.09 23.62 -18.95
CA PRO A 398 11.35 24.06 -20.12
C PRO A 398 11.85 25.40 -20.69
N ALA A 399 11.79 25.53 -22.02
CA ALA A 399 11.94 26.83 -22.66
C ALA A 399 10.82 27.78 -22.19
N SER A 400 11.17 29.05 -21.98
CA SER A 400 10.25 30.07 -21.41
C SER A 400 9.56 29.61 -20.11
N PRO A 401 10.33 29.33 -19.03
CA PRO A 401 9.83 28.66 -17.83
C PRO A 401 8.72 29.43 -17.09
N HIS A 402 8.66 30.76 -17.24
CA HIS A 402 7.69 31.63 -16.56
C HIS A 402 6.47 32.01 -17.41
N THR A 403 6.35 31.49 -18.63
CA THR A 403 5.15 31.68 -19.45
C THR A 403 4.01 30.84 -18.90
N ASP A 404 2.81 31.43 -18.83
CA ASP A 404 1.57 30.73 -18.48
C ASP A 404 1.28 29.64 -19.53
N SER A 405 1.00 28.43 -19.06
CA SER A 405 0.70 27.26 -19.89
C SER A 405 -0.77 27.20 -20.36
N GLY A 406 -1.60 28.16 -19.94
CA GLY A 406 -3.02 28.27 -20.31
C GLY A 406 -3.99 27.68 -19.28
N ASN A 407 -3.48 27.11 -18.19
CA ASN A 407 -4.25 26.62 -17.04
C ASN A 407 -4.02 27.46 -15.76
N GLY A 408 -3.30 28.58 -15.86
CA GLY A 408 -2.92 29.46 -14.75
C GLY A 408 -1.56 29.13 -14.12
N TYR A 409 -1.02 27.92 -14.34
CA TYR A 409 0.35 27.57 -13.94
C TYR A 409 1.35 27.87 -15.04
N THR A 410 2.57 28.21 -14.66
CA THR A 410 3.68 28.41 -15.61
C THR A 410 4.19 27.09 -16.18
N ASN A 411 4.86 27.15 -17.34
CA ASN A 411 5.51 26.00 -17.97
C ASN A 411 6.43 25.23 -16.99
N LEU A 412 7.17 25.95 -16.15
CA LEU A 412 8.03 25.36 -15.12
C LEU A 412 7.24 24.62 -14.04
N GLU A 413 6.11 25.18 -13.61
CA GLU A 413 5.25 24.57 -12.60
C GLU A 413 4.62 23.28 -13.12
N VAL A 414 4.02 23.30 -14.32
CA VAL A 414 3.49 22.09 -14.97
C VAL A 414 4.58 21.03 -15.11
N TRP A 415 5.78 21.42 -15.55
CA TRP A 415 6.92 20.49 -15.65
C TRP A 415 7.35 19.90 -14.29
N VAL A 416 7.32 20.68 -13.21
CA VAL A 416 7.60 20.18 -11.85
C VAL A 416 6.50 19.24 -11.35
N TYR A 417 5.22 19.58 -11.53
CA TYR A 417 4.10 18.77 -11.03
C TYR A 417 3.98 17.44 -11.80
N ASN A 418 4.30 17.42 -13.09
CA ASN A 418 4.33 16.21 -13.89
C ASN A 418 5.47 15.24 -13.50
N MET A 419 6.43 15.65 -12.64
CA MET A 419 7.42 14.71 -12.07
C MET A 419 6.88 13.86 -10.92
N THR A 420 5.80 14.31 -10.28
CA THR A 420 5.21 13.70 -9.09
C THR A 420 3.85 13.08 -9.38
N ASP A 421 3.27 13.42 -10.52
CA ASP A 421 2.03 12.86 -11.02
C ASP A 421 2.23 11.39 -11.42
N THR A 422 1.78 10.50 -10.54
CA THR A 422 1.77 9.06 -10.81
C THR A 422 0.87 8.69 -11.99
N SER A 423 -0.11 9.52 -12.38
CA SER A 423 -0.92 9.29 -13.59
C SER A 423 -0.16 9.53 -14.89
N HIS A 424 0.88 10.37 -14.87
CA HIS A 424 1.85 10.48 -15.97
C HIS A 424 2.94 9.39 -15.90
N GLY A 425 3.17 8.82 -14.72
CA GLY A 425 4.04 7.65 -14.51
C GLY A 425 3.36 6.29 -14.77
N THR A 426 2.06 6.23 -15.05
CA THR A 426 1.31 4.97 -15.27
C THR A 426 0.70 4.83 -16.66
N ASN A 427 0.91 5.78 -17.58
CA ASN A 427 0.40 5.66 -18.96
C ASN A 427 1.22 4.64 -19.78
N ILE A 428 0.56 3.56 -20.16
CA ILE A 428 1.07 2.50 -21.02
C ILE A 428 0.35 2.57 -22.38
N VAL A 429 1.10 2.71 -23.47
CA VAL A 429 0.55 2.44 -24.82
C VAL A 429 0.73 0.96 -25.14
N LEU A 430 -0.37 0.22 -25.28
CA LEU A 430 -0.38 -1.19 -25.65
C LEU A 430 -0.65 -1.33 -27.16
N LEU A 431 0.37 -1.72 -27.93
CA LEU A 431 0.22 -2.13 -29.33
C LEU A 431 -0.42 -3.52 -29.38
N THR A 432 -1.56 -3.65 -30.05
CA THR A 432 -2.40 -4.86 -30.07
C THR A 432 -3.05 -5.00 -31.45
N ASP A 433 -3.56 -6.18 -31.80
CA ASP A 433 -4.51 -6.37 -32.91
C ASP A 433 -5.84 -6.84 -32.32
N THR A 434 -6.94 -6.10 -32.50
CA THR A 434 -8.24 -6.48 -31.90
C THR A 434 -9.08 -7.42 -32.77
N ALA A 435 -8.61 -7.79 -33.97
CA ALA A 435 -9.34 -8.63 -34.90
C ALA A 435 -9.24 -10.14 -34.60
N VAL A 436 -8.38 -10.56 -33.66
CA VAL A 436 -8.12 -11.97 -33.32
C VAL A 436 -8.27 -12.20 -31.80
N ASN A 437 -8.69 -13.40 -31.40
CA ASN A 437 -9.26 -13.68 -30.07
C ASN A 437 -8.31 -13.50 -28.86
N GLY A 438 -8.67 -12.59 -27.97
CA GLY A 438 -8.66 -12.85 -26.51
C GLY A 438 -7.38 -12.60 -25.70
N GLY A 439 -6.18 -12.78 -26.27
CA GLY A 439 -4.93 -12.71 -25.52
C GLY A 439 -4.62 -11.32 -24.94
N ASP A 440 -4.48 -10.31 -25.79
CA ASP A 440 -4.09 -8.97 -25.36
C ASP A 440 -5.17 -8.27 -24.51
N VAL A 441 -6.43 -8.73 -24.58
CA VAL A 441 -7.54 -8.22 -23.77
C VAL A 441 -7.34 -8.52 -22.27
N ALA A 442 -6.89 -9.73 -21.93
CA ALA A 442 -6.64 -10.07 -20.53
C ALA A 442 -5.35 -9.43 -19.99
N GLN A 443 -4.32 -9.25 -20.82
CA GLN A 443 -3.16 -8.44 -20.46
C GLN A 443 -3.57 -6.98 -20.20
N TYR A 444 -4.36 -6.38 -21.08
CA TYR A 444 -4.93 -5.03 -20.90
C TYR A 444 -5.74 -4.93 -19.61
N ASN A 445 -6.68 -5.86 -19.37
CA ASN A 445 -7.51 -5.85 -18.16
C ASN A 445 -6.66 -6.00 -16.89
N TRP A 446 -5.64 -6.86 -16.91
CA TRP A 446 -4.71 -7.03 -15.80
C TRP A 446 -3.87 -5.76 -15.55
N LEU A 447 -3.39 -5.09 -16.59
CA LEU A 447 -2.67 -3.82 -16.45
C LEU A 447 -3.55 -2.73 -15.84
N VAL A 448 -4.78 -2.56 -16.34
CA VAL A 448 -5.75 -1.60 -15.79
C VAL A 448 -6.11 -1.92 -14.34
N ALA A 449 -6.32 -3.20 -14.01
CA ALA A 449 -6.61 -3.64 -12.64
C ALA A 449 -5.45 -3.34 -11.66
N ASN A 450 -4.20 -3.38 -12.15
CA ASN A 450 -3.00 -3.03 -11.39
C ASN A 450 -2.69 -1.52 -11.33
N GLY A 451 -3.64 -0.66 -11.74
CA GLY A 451 -3.55 0.80 -11.62
C GLY A 451 -2.86 1.51 -12.78
N PHE A 452 -2.64 0.84 -13.92
CA PHE A 452 -2.09 1.48 -15.11
C PHE A 452 -3.19 2.10 -15.98
N THR A 453 -2.94 3.31 -16.49
CA THR A 453 -3.74 3.90 -17.57
C THR A 453 -3.25 3.27 -18.87
N VAL A 454 -4.12 2.59 -19.63
CA VAL A 454 -3.69 1.85 -20.83
C VAL A 454 -4.39 2.35 -22.08
N ASP A 455 -3.63 3.02 -22.95
CA ASP A 455 -4.06 3.39 -24.30
C ASP A 455 -3.84 2.19 -25.24
N LYS A 456 -4.93 1.58 -25.72
CA LYS A 456 -4.83 0.53 -26.76
C LYS A 456 -4.67 1.15 -28.14
N LEU A 457 -3.70 0.63 -28.89
CA LEU A 457 -3.37 1.09 -30.24
C LEU A 457 -3.47 -0.10 -31.20
N ASP A 458 -4.51 -0.14 -32.04
CA ASP A 458 -4.76 -1.26 -32.96
C ASP A 458 -3.88 -1.15 -34.21
N ILE A 459 -3.03 -2.16 -34.43
CA ILE A 459 -2.13 -2.26 -35.59
C ILE A 459 -2.64 -3.18 -36.71
N GLY A 460 -3.74 -3.90 -36.48
CA GLY A 460 -4.38 -4.78 -37.45
C GLY A 460 -5.23 -4.00 -38.45
N ASN A 461 -5.99 -3.01 -37.95
CA ASN A 461 -6.91 -2.21 -38.76
C ASN A 461 -6.44 -0.78 -39.05
N ASP A 462 -5.77 -0.11 -38.11
CA ASP A 462 -5.65 1.36 -38.14
C ASP A 462 -4.23 1.92 -38.37
N ILE A 463 -3.15 1.15 -38.17
CA ILE A 463 -1.78 1.69 -38.11
C ILE A 463 -0.74 0.88 -38.88
N ASP A 464 -0.06 1.56 -39.80
CA ASP A 464 1.13 1.07 -40.49
C ASP A 464 2.42 1.46 -39.74
N LEU A 465 3.07 0.51 -39.08
CA LEU A 465 4.35 0.73 -38.39
C LEU A 465 5.56 0.88 -39.33
N THR A 466 5.41 0.67 -40.64
CA THR A 466 6.46 0.97 -41.63
C THR A 466 6.48 2.45 -42.03
N ALA A 467 5.34 3.14 -41.87
CA ALA A 467 5.17 4.57 -42.18
C ALA A 467 4.13 5.23 -41.25
N PRO A 468 4.34 5.24 -39.91
CA PRO A 468 3.35 5.75 -38.97
C PRO A 468 3.14 7.26 -39.10
N SER A 469 1.92 7.73 -38.84
CA SER A 469 1.65 9.16 -38.80
C SER A 469 2.43 9.84 -37.67
N GLN A 470 2.78 11.12 -37.84
CA GLN A 470 3.47 11.88 -36.81
C GLN A 470 2.69 11.94 -35.48
N SER A 471 1.36 11.83 -35.52
CA SER A 471 0.52 11.75 -34.32
C SER A 471 0.80 10.46 -33.52
N VAL A 472 0.91 9.31 -34.21
CA VAL A 472 1.24 8.03 -33.58
C VAL A 472 2.66 8.05 -33.03
N VAL A 473 3.63 8.60 -33.78
CA VAL A 473 5.01 8.77 -33.31
C VAL A 473 5.07 9.65 -32.06
N ASN A 474 4.29 10.74 -32.01
CA ASN A 474 4.21 11.60 -30.83
C ASN A 474 3.58 10.88 -29.63
N GLN A 475 2.51 10.11 -29.84
CA GLN A 475 1.86 9.33 -28.77
C GLN A 475 2.80 8.27 -28.18
N LEU A 476 3.51 7.51 -29.02
CA LEU A 476 4.49 6.51 -28.58
C LEU A 476 5.68 7.13 -27.83
N ASN A 477 6.12 8.34 -28.24
CA ASN A 477 7.21 9.04 -27.56
C ASN A 477 6.79 9.75 -26.27
N ALA A 478 5.49 10.02 -26.10
CA ALA A 478 4.90 10.62 -24.90
C ALA A 478 4.42 9.60 -23.86
N ALA A 479 4.36 8.31 -24.22
CA ALA A 479 4.00 7.22 -23.31
C ALA A 479 5.01 7.09 -22.15
N GLY A 480 4.53 6.70 -20.96
CA GLY A 480 5.41 6.31 -19.86
C GLY A 480 6.12 4.98 -20.17
N LEU A 481 5.41 4.05 -20.80
CA LEU A 481 5.91 2.78 -21.32
C LEU A 481 5.14 2.41 -22.60
N VAL A 482 5.81 1.81 -23.58
CA VAL A 482 5.15 1.12 -24.69
C VAL A 482 5.26 -0.39 -24.49
N ILE A 483 4.15 -1.11 -24.61
CA ILE A 483 4.11 -2.57 -24.61
C ILE A 483 3.72 -3.04 -26.01
N ILE A 484 4.52 -3.93 -26.59
CA ILE A 484 4.20 -4.62 -27.84
C ILE A 484 3.58 -5.97 -27.50
N GLY A 485 2.29 -6.13 -27.83
CA GLY A 485 1.41 -7.26 -27.48
C GLY A 485 1.71 -8.58 -28.20
N ARG A 486 0.75 -9.50 -28.17
CA ARG A 486 1.02 -10.95 -28.34
C ARG A 486 0.50 -11.62 -29.60
N ASP A 487 -0.25 -10.95 -30.47
CA ASP A 487 -0.91 -11.63 -31.60
C ASP A 487 0.07 -12.43 -32.51
N ALA A 488 -0.38 -13.64 -32.84
CA ALA A 488 0.35 -14.68 -33.59
C ALA A 488 0.26 -14.53 -35.13
N ASN A 489 -0.61 -13.64 -35.63
CA ASN A 489 -0.98 -13.54 -37.05
C ASN A 489 -0.64 -12.18 -37.70
N SER A 490 -0.32 -11.18 -36.88
CA SER A 490 0.20 -9.88 -37.30
C SER A 490 1.59 -10.02 -37.94
N ASN A 491 1.57 -10.23 -39.26
CA ASN A 491 2.75 -10.10 -40.12
C ASN A 491 3.30 -8.65 -40.15
N LYS A 492 2.81 -7.73 -39.31
CA LYS A 492 3.27 -6.33 -39.17
C LYS A 492 4.46 -6.20 -38.20
N TYR A 493 4.73 -7.22 -37.40
CA TYR A 493 5.90 -7.27 -36.52
C TYR A 493 7.15 -7.88 -37.19
N ASP A 494 7.11 -8.20 -38.49
CA ASP A 494 8.14 -8.92 -39.27
C ASP A 494 9.54 -8.27 -39.36
N GLY A 495 9.75 -7.14 -38.68
CA GLY A 495 10.98 -6.35 -38.70
C GLY A 495 10.93 -5.14 -39.63
N THR A 496 9.93 -5.02 -40.51
CA THR A 496 9.82 -3.85 -41.41
C THR A 496 9.59 -2.53 -40.66
N GLY A 497 8.88 -2.57 -39.53
CA GLY A 497 8.70 -1.43 -38.61
C GLY A 497 9.82 -1.23 -37.57
N GLN A 498 10.93 -1.98 -37.63
CA GLN A 498 11.98 -1.95 -36.60
C GLN A 498 12.56 -0.54 -36.39
N ASP A 499 12.77 0.22 -37.47
CA ASP A 499 13.35 1.56 -37.37
C ASP A 499 12.47 2.55 -36.60
N VAL A 500 11.16 2.30 -36.52
CA VAL A 500 10.25 3.06 -35.64
C VAL A 500 10.48 2.64 -34.19
N ILE A 501 10.43 1.33 -33.89
CA ILE A 501 10.56 0.76 -32.54
C ILE A 501 11.91 1.15 -31.88
N ASP A 502 13.00 1.09 -32.64
CA ASP A 502 14.33 1.46 -32.15
C ASP A 502 14.44 2.97 -31.87
N ASN A 503 13.67 3.81 -32.58
CA ASN A 503 13.62 5.27 -32.38
C ASN A 503 12.60 5.76 -31.35
N ILE A 504 11.69 4.92 -30.83
CA ILE A 504 10.78 5.29 -29.72
C ILE A 504 11.61 5.75 -28.52
N THR A 505 11.32 6.94 -27.99
CA THR A 505 12.03 7.53 -26.83
C THR A 505 11.48 7.11 -25.47
N ALA A 506 10.25 6.59 -25.42
CA ALA A 506 9.71 5.90 -24.26
C ALA A 506 10.40 4.52 -24.06
N PRO A 507 10.48 3.97 -22.84
CA PRO A 507 10.86 2.58 -22.62
C PRO A 507 9.92 1.62 -23.38
N VAL A 508 10.41 0.43 -23.79
CA VAL A 508 9.58 -0.56 -24.51
C VAL A 508 9.74 -1.96 -23.93
N ILE A 509 8.63 -2.65 -23.68
CA ILE A 509 8.57 -4.10 -23.41
C ILE A 509 7.98 -4.82 -24.63
N ILE A 510 8.59 -5.94 -25.05
CA ILE A 510 8.06 -6.85 -26.06
C ILE A 510 7.64 -8.16 -25.38
N THR A 511 6.38 -8.58 -25.58
CA THR A 511 5.81 -9.73 -24.86
C THR A 511 5.63 -11.01 -25.67
N ASN A 512 5.55 -10.94 -27.00
CA ASN A 512 5.64 -12.13 -27.85
C ASN A 512 6.60 -11.91 -29.04
N PRO A 513 7.82 -12.46 -29.02
CA PRO A 513 8.70 -12.42 -30.19
C PRO A 513 8.31 -13.43 -31.29
N TYR A 514 7.39 -14.38 -31.04
CA TYR A 514 6.95 -15.39 -32.01
C TYR A 514 5.90 -14.89 -33.01
N GLY A 515 5.09 -13.89 -32.64
CA GLY A 515 4.07 -13.30 -33.53
C GLY A 515 4.64 -12.71 -34.83
N ALA A 516 5.92 -12.36 -34.81
CA ALA A 516 6.68 -11.87 -35.96
C ALA A 516 7.18 -12.98 -36.89
N ARG A 517 6.26 -13.80 -37.41
CA ARG A 517 6.56 -14.89 -38.35
C ARG A 517 7.36 -14.37 -39.57
N TYR A 518 8.33 -15.16 -40.01
CA TYR A 518 9.15 -14.95 -41.22
C TYR A 518 10.16 -13.78 -41.25
N GLY A 519 10.48 -13.11 -40.13
CA GLY A 519 11.51 -12.03 -40.17
C GLY A 519 12.39 -11.79 -38.94
N VAL A 520 11.95 -12.18 -37.73
CA VAL A 520 12.48 -11.62 -36.46
C VAL A 520 13.64 -12.33 -35.71
N PRO A 521 14.47 -13.20 -36.33
CA PRO A 521 15.86 -13.42 -35.89
C PRO A 521 16.76 -12.16 -35.72
N LYS A 522 16.22 -10.95 -35.94
CA LYS A 522 16.93 -9.73 -36.34
C LYS A 522 16.60 -8.45 -35.59
N LEU A 523 15.58 -8.40 -34.73
CA LEU A 523 15.26 -7.14 -34.01
C LEU A 523 16.47 -6.71 -33.17
N TRP A 524 16.80 -7.47 -32.13
CA TRP A 524 17.90 -7.13 -31.21
C TRP A 524 19.04 -8.17 -31.25
N PHE A 525 18.71 -9.41 -31.59
CA PHE A 525 19.69 -10.48 -31.78
C PHE A 525 20.12 -10.58 -33.25
N LYS A 526 21.26 -11.23 -33.47
CA LYS A 526 21.75 -11.57 -34.80
C LYS A 526 21.50 -13.06 -35.07
N ASP A 527 20.86 -13.35 -36.21
CA ASP A 527 20.63 -14.69 -36.75
C ASP A 527 19.93 -15.69 -35.78
N ALA A 528 19.24 -15.19 -34.75
CA ALA A 528 18.65 -16.00 -33.69
C ALA A 528 17.44 -16.83 -34.13
N THR A 529 17.36 -18.09 -33.72
CA THR A 529 16.21 -18.95 -33.98
C THR A 529 15.21 -18.92 -32.81
N MET A 530 13.98 -19.41 -33.01
CA MET A 530 12.94 -19.43 -31.97
C MET A 530 12.33 -20.82 -31.79
N SER A 531 11.86 -21.14 -30.58
CA SER A 531 11.17 -22.40 -30.32
C SER A 531 9.78 -22.44 -30.99
N THR A 532 9.61 -23.34 -31.96
CA THR A 532 8.40 -23.47 -32.80
C THR A 532 7.47 -24.63 -32.42
N SER A 533 7.84 -25.45 -31.42
CA SER A 533 7.13 -26.71 -31.12
C SER A 533 6.98 -26.94 -29.62
N ALA A 534 5.76 -27.28 -29.17
CA ALA A 534 5.42 -27.67 -27.79
C ALA A 534 6.02 -29.02 -27.33
N SER A 535 6.87 -29.66 -28.14
CA SER A 535 7.58 -30.90 -27.82
C SER A 535 8.79 -30.63 -26.91
N GLY A 536 8.50 -30.35 -25.65
CA GLY A 536 9.45 -29.91 -24.63
C GLY A 536 8.72 -28.95 -23.70
N ARG A 537 8.05 -29.50 -22.67
CA ARG A 537 7.13 -28.77 -21.80
C ARG A 537 7.89 -27.95 -20.75
N ASP A 538 8.61 -26.94 -21.20
CA ASP A 538 9.17 -25.91 -20.34
C ASP A 538 8.03 -25.01 -19.88
N THR A 539 7.53 -25.22 -18.66
CA THR A 539 6.51 -24.39 -18.00
C THR A 539 7.14 -23.34 -17.07
N TRP A 540 8.44 -23.10 -17.21
CA TRP A 540 9.24 -22.29 -16.31
C TRP A 540 10.45 -21.67 -17.05
N LEU A 541 10.98 -20.57 -16.51
CA LEU A 541 12.26 -19.97 -16.90
C LEU A 541 13.20 -19.97 -15.70
N HIS A 542 14.45 -20.40 -15.82
CA HIS A 542 15.47 -20.11 -14.80
C HIS A 542 15.76 -18.61 -14.78
N VAL A 543 15.74 -17.99 -13.60
CA VAL A 543 15.95 -16.56 -13.43
C VAL A 543 17.19 -16.32 -12.57
N THR A 544 18.09 -15.46 -13.06
CA THR A 544 19.23 -14.99 -12.26
C THR A 544 18.76 -14.16 -11.07
N ASN A 545 19.49 -14.17 -9.95
CA ASN A 545 19.20 -13.33 -8.77
C ASN A 545 19.19 -11.82 -9.09
N ASP A 546 18.06 -11.33 -9.56
CA ASP A 546 17.84 -9.96 -10.03
C ASP A 546 17.05 -9.19 -8.98
N THR A 547 17.60 -8.05 -8.54
CA THR A 547 17.04 -7.28 -7.42
C THR A 547 15.66 -6.68 -7.71
N ILE A 548 15.28 -6.55 -8.98
CA ILE A 548 13.95 -6.08 -9.39
C ILE A 548 12.89 -7.13 -9.07
N PHE A 549 13.25 -8.42 -9.11
CA PHE A 549 12.33 -9.53 -8.86
C PHE A 549 12.34 -9.99 -7.39
N ALA A 550 13.07 -9.31 -6.49
CA ALA A 550 13.17 -9.68 -5.08
C ALA A 550 11.81 -9.77 -4.35
N ASN A 551 10.80 -9.02 -4.81
CA ASN A 551 9.44 -9.00 -4.26
C ASN A 551 8.45 -9.92 -4.99
N SER A 552 8.90 -10.70 -5.99
CA SER A 552 8.02 -11.46 -6.89
C SER A 552 7.71 -12.89 -6.48
N ASN A 553 8.19 -13.33 -5.31
CA ASN A 553 7.85 -14.65 -4.73
C ASN A 553 8.24 -15.86 -5.60
N ILE A 554 9.26 -15.71 -6.45
CA ILE A 554 9.87 -16.77 -7.27
C ILE A 554 10.36 -17.93 -6.36
N VAL A 555 9.80 -19.13 -6.55
CA VAL A 555 10.03 -20.31 -5.69
C VAL A 555 11.08 -21.23 -6.32
N GLY A 556 12.26 -21.30 -5.70
CA GLY A 556 13.46 -21.72 -6.44
C GLY A 556 13.82 -20.66 -7.48
N ASP A 557 14.91 -20.82 -8.23
CA ASP A 557 15.37 -19.79 -9.15
C ASP A 557 14.58 -19.78 -10.47
N SER A 558 13.23 -19.76 -10.44
CA SER A 558 12.38 -19.87 -11.64
C SER A 558 11.05 -19.11 -11.63
N ILE A 559 10.73 -18.48 -12.78
CA ILE A 559 9.38 -17.94 -13.08
C ILE A 559 8.56 -19.04 -13.74
N ASP A 560 7.43 -19.39 -13.13
CA ASP A 560 6.49 -20.38 -13.65
C ASP A 560 5.39 -19.77 -14.54
N TYR A 561 4.95 -20.57 -15.51
CA TYR A 561 3.92 -20.28 -16.48
C TYR A 561 2.79 -21.30 -16.34
N SER A 562 1.55 -20.86 -16.51
CA SER A 562 0.38 -21.74 -16.45
C SER A 562 0.30 -22.72 -17.64
N ASN A 563 1.11 -22.52 -18.67
CA ASN A 563 1.24 -23.38 -19.85
C ASN A 563 2.69 -23.39 -20.37
N SER A 564 3.00 -24.25 -21.36
CA SER A 564 4.34 -24.33 -21.96
C SER A 564 4.75 -23.03 -22.65
N VAL A 565 5.98 -22.58 -22.45
CA VAL A 565 6.49 -21.30 -22.99
C VAL A 565 6.91 -21.44 -24.46
N ILE A 566 6.09 -20.92 -25.37
CA ILE A 566 6.42 -20.77 -26.80
C ILE A 566 7.06 -19.39 -27.01
N GLY A 567 7.97 -19.29 -27.99
CA GLY A 567 8.63 -18.02 -28.32
C GLY A 567 9.86 -17.70 -27.47
N LEU A 568 10.64 -18.72 -27.06
CA LEU A 568 11.97 -18.50 -26.49
C LEU A 568 13.01 -18.26 -27.60
N ILE A 569 13.94 -17.35 -27.36
CA ILE A 569 14.97 -16.91 -28.32
C ILE A 569 16.22 -17.75 -28.15
N SER A 570 16.69 -18.38 -29.23
CA SER A 570 17.95 -19.14 -29.29
C SER A 570 18.97 -18.31 -30.09
N PRO A 571 19.87 -17.55 -29.44
CA PRO A 571 20.85 -16.72 -30.14
C PRO A 571 21.89 -17.57 -30.88
N ASP A 572 22.21 -17.18 -32.13
CA ASP A 572 23.27 -17.78 -32.96
C ASP A 572 24.52 -16.88 -33.05
N GLY A 573 24.71 -16.01 -32.04
CA GLY A 573 25.77 -15.01 -32.00
C GLY A 573 25.79 -14.19 -30.71
N THR A 574 26.74 -13.26 -30.59
CA THR A 574 26.85 -12.37 -29.42
C THR A 574 25.74 -11.34 -29.37
N HIS A 575 25.39 -10.90 -28.16
CA HIS A 575 24.44 -9.83 -27.88
C HIS A 575 24.88 -9.05 -26.63
N ASN A 576 24.52 -7.78 -26.56
CA ASN A 576 24.86 -6.89 -25.44
C ASN A 576 23.71 -6.75 -24.41
N GLY A 577 22.66 -7.56 -24.55
CA GLY A 577 21.56 -7.63 -23.59
C GLY A 577 21.91 -8.48 -22.37
N THR A 578 21.54 -8.00 -21.19
CA THR A 578 21.64 -8.75 -19.93
C THR A 578 20.52 -9.77 -19.87
N VAL A 579 20.86 -11.06 -19.95
CA VAL A 579 19.90 -12.17 -19.81
C VAL A 579 19.50 -12.29 -18.35
N ILE A 580 18.20 -12.22 -18.10
CA ILE A 580 17.60 -12.34 -16.76
C ILE A 580 16.92 -13.70 -16.61
N GLY A 581 16.24 -14.19 -17.65
CA GLY A 581 15.44 -15.41 -17.64
C GLY A 581 15.72 -16.32 -18.84
N SER A 582 15.96 -17.61 -18.63
CA SER A 582 16.36 -18.56 -19.69
C SER A 582 16.04 -20.03 -19.37
N VAL A 583 16.00 -20.90 -20.39
CA VAL A 583 15.96 -22.38 -20.24
C VAL A 583 17.04 -22.99 -21.12
N GLY A 584 18.16 -23.38 -20.50
CA GLY A 584 19.38 -23.72 -21.22
C GLY A 584 19.89 -22.50 -21.99
N ASN A 585 20.22 -22.67 -23.28
CA ASN A 585 20.66 -21.57 -24.13
C ASN A 585 19.51 -20.75 -24.77
N ARG A 586 18.27 -20.88 -24.26
CA ARG A 586 17.09 -20.19 -24.79
C ARG A 586 16.66 -19.07 -23.84
N ILE A 587 16.63 -17.84 -24.32
CA ILE A 587 16.33 -16.62 -23.57
C ILE A 587 14.82 -16.36 -23.59
N GLY A 588 14.22 -16.10 -22.42
CA GLY A 588 12.84 -15.65 -22.25
C GLY A 588 12.71 -14.25 -21.63
N ILE A 589 13.71 -13.80 -20.86
CA ILE A 589 13.77 -12.42 -20.33
C ILE A 589 15.17 -11.85 -20.55
N VAL A 590 15.25 -10.68 -21.19
CA VAL A 590 16.51 -9.96 -21.47
C VAL A 590 16.27 -8.45 -21.46
N ARG A 591 17.23 -7.70 -20.89
CA ARG A 591 17.21 -6.23 -20.87
C ARG A 591 18.34 -5.66 -21.74
N PHE A 592 18.05 -4.63 -22.52
CA PHE A 592 19.04 -3.83 -23.25
C PHE A 592 18.96 -2.38 -22.77
N ALA A 593 20.12 -1.80 -22.44
CA ALA A 593 20.22 -0.43 -21.96
C ALA A 593 20.15 0.58 -23.11
N LYS A 594 19.54 1.74 -22.84
CA LYS A 594 19.57 2.91 -23.73
C LYS A 594 20.96 3.18 -24.31
N ASN A 595 21.02 3.50 -25.61
CA ASN A 595 22.22 3.86 -26.37
C ASN A 595 23.31 2.76 -26.48
N ILE A 596 23.05 1.52 -26.05
CA ILE A 596 23.99 0.39 -26.24
C ILE A 596 23.56 -0.44 -27.46
N PRO A 597 24.42 -0.65 -28.49
CA PRO A 597 24.08 -1.47 -29.65
C PRO A 597 23.70 -2.89 -29.26
N TYR A 598 22.61 -3.43 -29.81
CA TYR A 598 22.05 -4.70 -29.33
C TYR A 598 23.00 -5.91 -29.48
N ASN A 599 23.96 -5.84 -30.41
CA ASN A 599 25.01 -6.84 -30.62
C ASN A 599 26.27 -6.19 -31.24
N ASP A 600 27.33 -6.97 -31.43
CA ASP A 600 28.65 -6.46 -31.85
C ASP A 600 28.80 -6.29 -33.37
N SER A 601 27.71 -6.42 -34.14
CA SER A 601 27.76 -6.16 -35.58
C SER A 601 28.02 -4.69 -35.86
N ILE A 602 28.84 -4.39 -36.88
CA ILE A 602 29.00 -3.02 -37.41
C ILE A 602 27.68 -2.43 -37.96
N THR A 603 26.67 -3.28 -38.20
CA THR A 603 25.31 -2.90 -38.61
C THR A 603 24.29 -2.98 -37.48
N ALA A 604 24.73 -3.16 -36.22
CA ALA A 604 23.82 -3.28 -35.09
C ALA A 604 23.03 -1.98 -34.87
N LYS A 605 21.72 -2.13 -34.64
CA LYS A 605 20.86 -1.03 -34.23
C LYS A 605 21.08 -0.71 -32.75
N THR A 606 20.65 0.47 -32.34
CA THR A 606 20.84 1.00 -30.99
C THR A 606 19.54 1.61 -30.48
N PRO A 607 19.04 1.20 -29.29
CA PRO A 607 17.79 1.72 -28.74
C PRO A 607 17.92 3.16 -28.22
N ARG A 608 16.89 3.98 -28.41
CA ARG A 608 16.81 5.37 -27.85
C ARG A 608 16.44 5.45 -26.36
N SER A 609 16.05 4.34 -25.75
CA SER A 609 15.60 4.20 -24.35
C SER A 609 15.74 2.74 -23.92
N ASP A 610 15.48 2.40 -22.65
CA ASP A 610 15.61 1.02 -22.21
C ASP A 610 14.61 0.08 -22.92
N ARG A 611 15.00 -1.18 -23.05
CA ARG A 611 14.25 -2.23 -23.76
C ARG A 611 14.26 -3.51 -22.95
N THR A 612 13.13 -4.20 -22.90
CA THR A 612 13.03 -5.54 -22.31
C THR A 612 12.25 -6.46 -23.24
N ILE A 613 12.74 -7.68 -23.45
CA ILE A 613 11.88 -8.79 -23.90
C ILE A 613 11.46 -9.54 -22.64
N PHE A 614 10.16 -9.78 -22.48
CA PHE A 614 9.60 -10.57 -21.39
C PHE A 614 8.53 -11.49 -21.98
N SER A 615 8.92 -12.72 -22.35
CA SER A 615 8.04 -13.63 -23.09
C SER A 615 6.79 -14.03 -22.31
N LEU A 616 5.60 -13.85 -22.90
CA LEU A 616 4.28 -14.12 -22.33
C LEU A 616 3.47 -15.17 -23.14
N ASN A 617 4.19 -16.07 -23.82
CA ASN A 617 3.65 -17.12 -24.68
C ASN A 617 2.89 -16.62 -25.93
N ASN A 618 2.54 -17.55 -26.83
CA ASN A 618 1.86 -17.28 -28.10
C ASN A 618 0.34 -17.53 -28.04
N ASP A 619 -0.43 -16.73 -28.78
CA ASP A 619 -1.90 -16.63 -28.70
C ASP A 619 -2.68 -17.74 -29.45
N ASN A 620 -2.12 -18.95 -29.53
CA ASN A 620 -2.72 -20.05 -30.31
C ASN A 620 -3.71 -20.93 -29.54
N ASP A 621 -3.71 -20.87 -28.21
CA ASP A 621 -4.54 -21.69 -27.32
C ASP A 621 -5.26 -20.81 -26.29
N THR A 622 -6.39 -21.29 -25.76
CA THR A 622 -7.45 -20.55 -25.03
C THR A 622 -7.06 -19.92 -23.68
N CYS A 623 -5.79 -19.71 -23.37
CA CYS A 623 -5.33 -19.18 -22.08
C CYS A 623 -4.93 -17.71 -22.14
N SER A 624 -5.72 -16.89 -21.45
CA SER A 624 -5.77 -15.44 -21.63
C SER A 624 -4.56 -14.66 -21.07
N PHE A 625 -3.85 -15.15 -20.05
CA PHE A 625 -2.59 -14.55 -19.58
C PHE A 625 -1.73 -15.61 -18.89
N SER A 626 -0.64 -16.06 -19.54
CA SER A 626 -0.02 -17.36 -19.21
C SER A 626 1.00 -17.36 -18.07
N LEU A 627 1.10 -16.27 -17.30
CA LEU A 627 2.00 -16.19 -16.15
C LEU A 627 1.30 -16.69 -14.88
N ALA A 628 1.96 -17.55 -14.11
CA ALA A 628 1.55 -17.85 -12.73
C ALA A 628 1.74 -16.59 -11.85
N PRO A 629 1.10 -16.48 -10.67
CA PRO A 629 1.12 -15.25 -9.84
C PRO A 629 2.52 -14.69 -9.55
N ALA A 630 3.54 -15.53 -9.33
CA ALA A 630 4.93 -15.10 -9.16
C ALA A 630 5.50 -14.46 -10.44
N GLY A 631 5.22 -15.06 -11.60
CA GLY A 631 5.55 -14.48 -12.91
C GLY A 631 4.82 -13.16 -13.17
N GLN A 632 3.56 -13.04 -12.77
CA GLN A 632 2.80 -11.78 -12.85
C GLN A 632 3.41 -10.70 -11.96
N ALA A 633 3.87 -11.04 -10.75
CA ALA A 633 4.58 -10.12 -9.87
C ALA A 633 5.96 -9.72 -10.42
N ALA A 634 6.69 -10.63 -11.07
CA ALA A 634 7.93 -10.30 -11.79
C ALA A 634 7.69 -9.37 -12.98
N TYR A 635 6.60 -9.61 -13.74
CA TYR A 635 6.17 -8.77 -14.85
C TYR A 635 5.74 -7.37 -14.37
N TYR A 636 4.97 -7.28 -13.28
CA TYR A 636 4.64 -6.02 -12.60
C TYR A 636 5.91 -5.26 -12.19
N SER A 637 6.87 -5.95 -11.56
CA SER A 637 8.12 -5.37 -11.10
C SER A 637 8.97 -4.81 -12.25
N GLU A 638 8.98 -5.49 -13.41
CA GLU A 638 9.65 -5.01 -14.61
C GLU A 638 8.95 -3.79 -15.24
N ILE A 639 7.61 -3.76 -15.23
CA ILE A 639 6.83 -2.58 -15.66
C ILE A 639 7.14 -1.40 -14.72
N CYS A 640 7.09 -1.59 -13.40
CA CYS A 640 7.44 -0.55 -12.44
C CYS A 640 8.88 -0.06 -12.61
N ARG A 641 9.85 -0.96 -12.86
CA ARG A 641 11.24 -0.58 -13.20
C ARG A 641 11.31 0.31 -14.45
N MET A 642 10.59 -0.05 -15.51
CA MET A 642 10.57 0.70 -16.77
C MET A 642 9.91 2.08 -16.62
N LEU A 643 8.80 2.14 -15.87
CA LEU A 643 8.08 3.37 -15.52
C LEU A 643 8.76 4.20 -14.42
N LYS A 644 9.79 3.67 -13.75
CA LYS A 644 10.46 4.24 -12.56
C LYS A 644 9.52 4.45 -11.37
N LEU A 645 8.50 3.61 -11.27
CA LEU A 645 7.60 3.49 -10.12
C LEU A 645 8.27 2.65 -9.02
N PRO A 646 7.83 2.77 -7.75
CA PRO A 646 8.36 1.93 -6.68
C PRO A 646 7.97 0.48 -6.96
N ILE A 647 8.92 -0.43 -6.78
CA ILE A 647 8.69 -1.87 -6.95
C ILE A 647 8.08 -2.41 -5.64
N THR A 648 6.83 -2.02 -5.39
CA THR A 648 5.99 -2.69 -4.39
C THR A 648 5.54 -4.05 -4.92
N ALA A 649 5.03 -4.91 -4.03
CA ALA A 649 4.15 -5.99 -4.49
C ALA A 649 2.98 -5.38 -5.29
N PRO A 650 2.36 -6.13 -6.23
CA PRO A 650 1.19 -5.66 -6.98
C PRO A 650 0.09 -5.13 -6.04
N GLN A 651 -0.60 -4.06 -6.43
CA GLN A 651 -1.59 -3.36 -5.60
C GLN A 651 -2.83 -4.21 -5.22
N HIS A 652 -2.96 -5.43 -5.75
CA HIS A 652 -4.04 -6.37 -5.42
C HIS A 652 -3.90 -7.03 -4.03
N TYR A 653 -4.06 -6.22 -2.98
CA TYR A 653 -4.48 -6.73 -1.66
C TYR A 653 -5.76 -6.05 -1.12
N PHE A 654 -6.19 -4.93 -1.70
CA PHE A 654 -7.48 -4.30 -1.40
C PHE A 654 -8.41 -4.37 -2.61
N TYR A 655 -9.42 -5.24 -2.52
CA TYR A 655 -10.47 -5.35 -3.54
C TYR A 655 -11.65 -4.46 -3.15
N ASP A 656 -12.10 -3.62 -4.08
CA ASP A 656 -13.41 -3.00 -3.98
C ASP A 656 -14.50 -4.04 -4.25
N ASN A 657 -15.03 -4.63 -3.18
CA ASN A 657 -16.09 -5.64 -3.24
C ASN A 657 -17.44 -5.06 -3.72
N SER A 658 -17.59 -3.73 -3.85
CA SER A 658 -18.89 -3.11 -4.17
C SER A 658 -19.39 -3.38 -5.58
N LEU A 659 -18.47 -3.75 -6.50
CA LEU A 659 -18.80 -4.15 -7.87
C LEU A 659 -19.23 -5.62 -7.98
N LYS A 660 -19.06 -6.43 -6.93
CA LYS A 660 -19.24 -7.88 -6.95
C LYS A 660 -20.60 -8.27 -6.36
N LYS A 661 -21.44 -8.89 -7.19
CA LYS A 661 -22.85 -9.17 -6.91
C LYS A 661 -23.04 -10.54 -6.27
N ILE A 662 -23.53 -10.54 -5.04
CA ILE A 662 -24.02 -11.72 -4.34
C ILE A 662 -25.54 -11.79 -4.45
N VAL A 663 -26.10 -12.95 -4.81
CA VAL A 663 -27.54 -13.22 -4.68
C VAL A 663 -27.75 -14.11 -3.46
N LEU A 664 -28.43 -13.58 -2.44
CA LEU A 664 -28.71 -14.28 -1.18
C LEU A 664 -30.17 -14.76 -1.16
N LEU A 665 -30.38 -16.08 -1.22
CA LEU A 665 -31.69 -16.70 -1.05
C LEU A 665 -32.02 -16.77 0.45
N THR A 666 -33.19 -16.27 0.85
CA THR A 666 -33.60 -16.10 2.26
C THR A 666 -35.12 -16.26 2.40
N ASP A 667 -35.63 -16.51 3.62
CA ASP A 667 -37.05 -16.36 3.96
C ASP A 667 -37.26 -15.03 4.72
N THR A 668 -38.05 -14.09 4.18
CA THR A 668 -38.35 -12.83 4.90
C THR A 668 -39.59 -12.90 5.78
N ALA A 669 -40.41 -13.96 5.68
CA ALA A 669 -41.68 -14.06 6.39
C ALA A 669 -41.54 -14.21 7.92
N ASN A 670 -40.37 -14.61 8.42
CA ASN A 670 -40.16 -14.97 9.83
C ASN A 670 -39.03 -14.22 10.56
N ASN A 671 -38.39 -13.21 9.95
CA ASN A 671 -37.46 -12.22 10.57
C ASN A 671 -36.25 -12.70 11.41
N GLY A 672 -36.06 -13.99 11.69
CA GLY A 672 -35.13 -14.46 12.72
C GLY A 672 -34.00 -15.32 12.19
N GLY A 673 -33.04 -14.75 11.47
CA GLY A 673 -31.84 -15.48 11.02
C GLY A 673 -30.97 -14.69 10.02
N ASP A 674 -31.29 -14.81 8.73
CA ASP A 674 -30.41 -14.40 7.63
C ASP A 674 -30.21 -12.87 7.51
N VAL A 675 -31.00 -12.09 8.27
CA VAL A 675 -30.79 -10.64 8.44
C VAL A 675 -29.37 -10.35 8.95
N ALA A 676 -28.88 -11.12 9.94
CA ALA A 676 -27.53 -10.92 10.49
C ALA A 676 -26.44 -11.27 9.46
N GLN A 677 -26.67 -12.30 8.62
CA GLN A 677 -25.76 -12.63 7.52
C GLN A 677 -25.76 -11.52 6.45
N TYR A 678 -26.93 -11.03 6.05
CA TYR A 678 -27.08 -9.94 5.10
C TYR A 678 -26.40 -8.65 5.59
N GLU A 679 -26.66 -8.24 6.83
CA GLU A 679 -26.05 -7.05 7.44
C GLU A 679 -24.52 -7.20 7.52
N TRP A 680 -24.02 -8.38 7.86
CA TRP A 680 -22.58 -8.67 7.86
C TRP A 680 -21.97 -8.61 6.45
N LEU A 681 -22.63 -9.13 5.41
CA LEU A 681 -22.15 -9.03 4.02
C LEU A 681 -22.09 -7.57 3.53
N ILE A 682 -23.11 -6.78 3.85
CA ILE A 682 -23.16 -5.34 3.52
C ILE A 682 -22.08 -4.56 4.29
N ALA A 683 -21.84 -4.89 5.57
CA ALA A 683 -20.76 -4.31 6.35
C ALA A 683 -19.37 -4.61 5.75
N ASN A 684 -19.20 -5.80 5.16
CA ASN A 684 -18.01 -6.23 4.40
C ASN A 684 -18.01 -5.79 2.92
N LYS A 685 -18.85 -4.80 2.56
CA LYS A 685 -18.87 -4.09 1.27
C LYS A 685 -19.29 -4.91 0.05
N PHE A 686 -19.92 -6.08 0.22
CA PHE A 686 -20.50 -6.80 -0.92
C PHE A 686 -21.81 -6.14 -1.40
N ASN A 687 -22.08 -6.21 -2.70
CA ASN A 687 -23.37 -5.84 -3.28
C ASN A 687 -24.32 -7.04 -3.22
N VAL A 688 -25.28 -7.03 -2.29
CA VAL A 688 -26.13 -8.20 -2.00
C VAL A 688 -27.58 -7.97 -2.43
N GLU A 689 -28.05 -8.72 -3.43
CA GLU A 689 -29.47 -8.83 -3.76
C GLU A 689 -30.11 -9.95 -2.92
N LYS A 690 -31.08 -9.60 -2.06
CA LYS A 690 -31.90 -10.60 -1.34
C LYS A 690 -33.03 -11.10 -2.22
N LEU A 691 -33.20 -12.41 -2.29
CA LEU A 691 -34.30 -13.07 -2.97
C LEU A 691 -35.13 -13.88 -1.96
N ASP A 692 -36.38 -13.48 -1.76
CA ASP A 692 -37.28 -14.17 -0.84
C ASP A 692 -37.91 -15.41 -1.50
N ILE A 693 -37.60 -16.58 -0.95
CA ILE A 693 -38.13 -17.87 -1.42
C ILE A 693 -39.34 -18.35 -0.61
N GLY A 694 -39.63 -17.74 0.54
CA GLY A 694 -40.49 -18.31 1.60
C GLY A 694 -41.94 -18.64 1.21
N ASN A 695 -42.45 -18.08 0.09
CA ASN A 695 -43.73 -18.47 -0.52
C ASN A 695 -43.79 -18.32 -2.07
N TYR A 696 -42.77 -17.77 -2.73
CA TYR A 696 -42.93 -17.16 -4.07
C TYR A 696 -42.14 -17.81 -5.22
N ILE A 697 -41.15 -18.66 -4.93
CA ILE A 697 -40.30 -19.28 -5.95
C ILE A 697 -40.31 -20.79 -5.76
N ASP A 698 -40.61 -21.53 -6.83
CA ASP A 698 -40.44 -22.98 -6.84
C ASP A 698 -39.08 -23.31 -7.45
N MET A 699 -38.18 -23.92 -6.69
CA MET A 699 -36.85 -24.30 -7.18
C MET A 699 -36.85 -25.61 -7.98
N THR A 700 -38.01 -26.27 -8.13
CA THR A 700 -38.18 -27.41 -9.05
C THR A 700 -38.49 -26.98 -10.48
N ASP A 701 -39.07 -25.79 -10.66
CA ASP A 701 -39.39 -25.16 -11.95
C ASP A 701 -39.38 -23.61 -11.80
N PRO A 702 -38.22 -22.99 -11.56
CA PRO A 702 -38.16 -21.54 -11.33
C PRO A 702 -38.31 -20.79 -12.67
N PRO A 703 -38.95 -19.61 -12.67
CA PRO A 703 -39.02 -18.77 -13.87
C PRO A 703 -37.62 -18.47 -14.41
N GLN A 704 -37.44 -18.51 -15.74
CA GLN A 704 -36.14 -18.29 -16.39
C GLN A 704 -35.42 -17.02 -15.90
N ALA A 705 -36.16 -15.93 -15.65
CA ALA A 705 -35.60 -14.68 -15.12
C ALA A 705 -34.96 -14.79 -13.72
N ILE A 706 -35.25 -15.85 -12.96
CA ILE A 706 -34.59 -16.18 -11.69
C ILE A 706 -33.30 -16.97 -11.96
N ILE A 707 -33.31 -17.92 -12.90
CA ILE A 707 -32.11 -18.63 -13.38
C ILE A 707 -31.11 -17.63 -13.96
N ASP A 708 -31.56 -16.70 -14.81
CA ASP A 708 -30.74 -15.63 -15.39
C ASP A 708 -30.12 -14.74 -14.31
N LYS A 709 -30.86 -14.47 -13.22
CA LYS A 709 -30.34 -13.71 -12.06
C LYS A 709 -29.26 -14.46 -11.29
N PHE A 710 -29.38 -15.78 -11.15
CA PHE A 710 -28.34 -16.61 -10.52
C PHE A 710 -27.10 -16.69 -11.40
N ASN A 711 -27.26 -16.93 -12.70
CA ASN A 711 -26.16 -17.02 -13.65
C ASN A 711 -25.44 -15.68 -13.89
N ALA A 712 -26.11 -14.55 -13.62
CA ALA A 712 -25.54 -13.20 -13.64
C ALA A 712 -24.98 -12.73 -12.26
N ALA A 713 -24.86 -13.61 -11.27
CA ALA A 713 -24.22 -13.31 -9.99
C ALA A 713 -22.74 -13.73 -9.99
N ASP A 714 -21.91 -13.03 -9.21
CA ASP A 714 -20.54 -13.48 -8.92
C ASP A 714 -20.53 -14.59 -7.84
N LEU A 715 -21.59 -14.69 -7.05
CA LEU A 715 -21.81 -15.74 -6.05
C LEU A 715 -23.30 -15.89 -5.72
N VAL A 716 -23.76 -17.12 -5.60
CA VAL A 716 -25.08 -17.44 -5.03
C VAL A 716 -24.90 -18.01 -3.62
N LEU A 717 -25.58 -17.41 -2.65
CA LEU A 717 -25.63 -17.89 -1.27
C LEU A 717 -27.02 -18.46 -0.98
N VAL A 718 -27.07 -19.74 -0.62
CA VAL A 718 -28.30 -20.39 -0.15
C VAL A 718 -28.36 -20.27 1.37
N GLY A 719 -29.22 -19.36 1.85
CA GLY A 719 -29.47 -19.08 3.27
C GLY A 719 -30.37 -20.11 3.96
N ARG A 720 -31.17 -19.67 4.94
CA ARG A 720 -31.92 -20.56 5.85
C ARG A 720 -33.43 -20.42 5.70
N ASP A 721 -34.07 -21.49 5.22
CA ASP A 721 -35.53 -21.67 5.27
C ASP A 721 -35.93 -22.84 6.21
N ALA A 722 -36.95 -22.59 7.03
CA ALA A 722 -37.53 -23.52 8.00
C ALA A 722 -38.68 -24.39 7.42
N ASN A 723 -39.17 -24.03 6.23
CA ASN A 723 -40.20 -24.73 5.44
C ASN A 723 -39.61 -25.36 4.15
N SER A 724 -38.29 -25.56 4.11
CA SER A 724 -37.45 -25.86 2.92
C SER A 724 -37.61 -27.25 2.30
N ASN A 725 -38.82 -27.81 2.38
CA ASN A 725 -39.22 -29.08 1.78
C ASN A 725 -39.00 -29.14 0.25
N LYS A 726 -38.74 -27.99 -0.41
CA LYS A 726 -38.43 -27.88 -1.85
C LYS A 726 -36.96 -28.11 -2.23
N TYR A 727 -36.07 -28.28 -1.25
CA TYR A 727 -34.66 -28.67 -1.47
C TYR A 727 -34.42 -30.15 -1.11
N ASP A 728 -35.44 -30.99 -1.25
CA ASP A 728 -35.41 -32.41 -0.90
C ASP A 728 -34.65 -33.31 -1.90
N GLY A 729 -34.03 -32.70 -2.91
CA GLY A 729 -33.43 -33.35 -4.08
C GLY A 729 -34.16 -33.03 -5.38
N THR A 730 -35.42 -32.59 -5.35
CA THR A 730 -36.20 -32.31 -6.57
C THR A 730 -35.74 -31.05 -7.32
N GLY A 731 -35.34 -29.99 -6.61
CA GLY A 731 -34.74 -28.78 -7.20
C GLY A 731 -33.24 -28.87 -7.49
N GLN A 732 -32.64 -30.06 -7.39
CA GLN A 732 -31.20 -30.24 -7.55
C GLN A 732 -30.71 -29.85 -8.95
N ASP A 733 -31.42 -30.28 -9.99
CA ASP A 733 -31.01 -30.06 -11.38
C ASP A 733 -30.92 -28.57 -11.72
N VAL A 734 -31.73 -27.73 -11.07
CA VAL A 734 -31.63 -26.27 -11.16
C VAL A 734 -30.34 -25.78 -10.49
N ILE A 735 -30.06 -26.18 -9.24
CA ILE A 735 -28.84 -25.75 -8.51
C ILE A 735 -27.56 -26.19 -9.23
N ASP A 736 -27.55 -27.42 -9.76
CA ASP A 736 -26.42 -27.96 -10.49
C ASP A 736 -26.24 -27.28 -11.86
N SER A 737 -27.33 -26.74 -12.46
CA SER A 737 -27.30 -25.94 -13.69
C SER A 737 -26.87 -24.47 -13.54
N ILE A 738 -26.77 -23.94 -12.31
CA ILE A 738 -26.33 -22.56 -12.09
C ILE A 738 -24.84 -22.42 -12.47
N THR A 739 -24.53 -21.47 -13.36
CA THR A 739 -23.16 -21.22 -13.85
C THR A 739 -22.34 -20.31 -12.91
N ALA A 740 -23.00 -19.67 -11.94
CA ALA A 740 -22.34 -18.96 -10.86
C ALA A 740 -21.95 -19.91 -9.71
N PRO A 741 -20.80 -19.71 -9.04
CA PRO A 741 -20.43 -20.48 -7.85
C PRO A 741 -21.50 -20.41 -6.74
N VAL A 742 -21.70 -21.49 -6.00
CA VAL A 742 -22.76 -21.59 -4.96
C VAL A 742 -22.21 -22.04 -3.60
N ILE A 743 -22.52 -21.30 -2.52
CA ILE A 743 -22.33 -21.75 -1.14
C ILE A 743 -23.68 -22.12 -0.50
N ILE A 744 -23.76 -23.32 0.08
CA ILE A 744 -24.93 -23.78 0.86
C ILE A 744 -24.62 -23.66 2.35
N ASN A 745 -25.41 -22.83 3.05
CA ASN A 745 -25.15 -22.50 4.45
C ASN A 745 -25.98 -23.28 5.48
N ASN A 746 -27.04 -23.98 5.07
CA ASN A 746 -27.91 -24.73 5.99
C ASN A 746 -28.38 -26.07 5.40
N PRO A 747 -27.73 -27.20 5.75
CA PRO A 747 -28.20 -28.53 5.36
C PRO A 747 -29.21 -29.17 6.34
N TYR A 748 -29.50 -28.57 7.50
CA TYR A 748 -30.37 -29.17 8.55
C TYR A 748 -31.84 -28.71 8.46
N GLY A 749 -32.11 -27.52 7.89
CA GLY A 749 -33.49 -27.02 7.69
C GLY A 749 -34.35 -27.95 6.82
N ALA A 750 -33.71 -28.62 5.86
CA ALA A 750 -34.34 -29.59 4.97
C ALA A 750 -34.48 -30.96 5.65
N ARG A 751 -35.41 -31.06 6.61
CA ARG A 751 -35.66 -32.20 7.53
C ARG A 751 -35.78 -33.60 6.89
N TYR A 752 -35.84 -33.71 5.55
CA TYR A 752 -36.06 -34.96 4.83
C TYR A 752 -35.23 -35.19 3.54
N GLY A 753 -34.31 -34.30 3.11
CA GLY A 753 -33.68 -34.50 1.77
C GLY A 753 -32.32 -33.90 1.38
N VAL A 754 -31.79 -32.84 2.01
CA VAL A 754 -30.45 -32.31 1.61
C VAL A 754 -29.26 -33.28 1.77
N PRO A 755 -29.25 -34.32 2.64
CA PRO A 755 -28.19 -35.33 2.63
C PRO A 755 -28.09 -36.14 1.31
N LYS A 756 -28.99 -35.89 0.35
CA LYS A 756 -29.05 -36.53 -0.97
C LYS A 756 -28.60 -35.65 -2.14
N LEU A 757 -28.35 -34.35 -1.93
CA LEU A 757 -27.90 -33.47 -3.01
C LEU A 757 -26.53 -33.91 -3.53
N TRP A 758 -25.51 -33.80 -2.67
CA TRP A 758 -24.11 -34.04 -3.07
C TRP A 758 -23.53 -35.32 -2.44
N PHE A 759 -24.23 -35.90 -1.47
CA PHE A 759 -23.86 -37.16 -0.86
C PHE A 759 -24.93 -38.20 -1.13
N LYS A 760 -24.55 -39.47 -1.22
CA LYS A 760 -25.51 -40.56 -1.36
C LYS A 760 -25.86 -41.11 0.03
N ASP A 761 -27.16 -41.16 0.32
CA ASP A 761 -27.75 -41.75 1.53
C ASP A 761 -27.17 -41.24 2.87
N ALA A 762 -26.61 -40.03 2.89
CA ALA A 762 -26.00 -39.47 4.10
C ALA A 762 -27.04 -39.15 5.19
N THR A 763 -26.56 -38.94 6.41
CA THR A 763 -27.38 -38.44 7.53
C THR A 763 -26.77 -37.17 8.12
N VAL A 764 -27.57 -36.31 8.75
CA VAL A 764 -27.07 -35.09 9.42
C VAL A 764 -27.11 -35.30 10.93
N ALA A 765 -26.11 -34.81 11.65
CA ALA A 765 -25.98 -35.06 13.09
C ALA A 765 -27.13 -34.44 13.90
N GLY A 766 -27.78 -35.24 14.74
CA GLY A 766 -28.90 -34.81 15.60
C GLY A 766 -28.49 -33.98 16.83
N THR A 767 -27.23 -33.58 16.96
CA THR A 767 -26.71 -32.79 18.09
C THR A 767 -25.86 -31.62 17.59
N ALA A 768 -25.99 -30.47 18.26
CA ALA A 768 -25.24 -29.27 17.92
C ALA A 768 -23.73 -29.45 18.16
N GLN A 769 -22.92 -29.15 17.15
CA GLN A 769 -21.46 -29.10 17.24
C GLN A 769 -21.02 -27.66 17.55
N THR A 770 -20.24 -27.45 18.60
CA THR A 770 -19.78 -26.11 19.02
C THR A 770 -18.49 -25.65 18.36
N SER A 771 -17.77 -26.54 17.69
CA SER A 771 -16.53 -26.24 16.98
C SER A 771 -16.33 -27.16 15.78
N ILE A 772 -15.75 -26.63 14.71
CA ILE A 772 -15.27 -27.38 13.53
C ILE A 772 -13.76 -27.43 13.57
N THR A 773 -13.17 -28.61 13.38
CA THR A 773 -11.74 -28.74 13.06
C THR A 773 -11.57 -28.52 11.57
N VAL A 774 -10.74 -27.56 11.17
CA VAL A 774 -10.40 -27.30 9.77
C VAL A 774 -9.06 -27.96 9.44
N THR A 775 -8.95 -28.54 8.24
CA THR A 775 -7.70 -29.05 7.70
C THR A 775 -6.72 -27.89 7.45
N SER A 776 -5.46 -28.21 7.14
CA SER A 776 -4.42 -27.22 6.79
C SER A 776 -4.66 -26.62 5.38
N ASP A 777 -5.79 -25.94 5.24
CA ASP A 777 -6.29 -25.37 4.00
C ASP A 777 -5.69 -23.96 3.77
N PRO A 778 -5.07 -23.67 2.61
CA PRO A 778 -4.43 -22.38 2.36
C PRO A 778 -5.38 -21.18 2.44
N ILE A 779 -6.68 -21.37 2.15
CA ILE A 779 -7.68 -20.31 2.23
C ILE A 779 -7.81 -19.84 3.68
N PHE A 780 -7.93 -20.77 4.63
CA PHE A 780 -8.13 -20.48 6.05
C PHE A 780 -6.85 -20.23 6.84
N ALA A 781 -5.69 -20.61 6.31
CA ALA A 781 -4.39 -20.19 6.84
C ALA A 781 -4.24 -18.65 6.81
N SER A 782 -4.84 -17.98 5.82
CA SER A 782 -4.78 -16.52 5.67
C SER A 782 -5.70 -15.73 6.59
N SER A 783 -6.69 -16.37 7.21
CA SER A 783 -7.77 -15.70 7.96
C SER A 783 -7.62 -15.76 9.48
N HIS A 784 -6.41 -16.04 9.99
CA HIS A 784 -6.05 -16.04 11.41
C HIS A 784 -6.86 -16.98 12.33
N VAL A 785 -7.42 -18.08 11.81
CA VAL A 785 -8.15 -19.09 12.62
C VAL A 785 -7.21 -19.72 13.65
N ALA A 786 -7.32 -19.33 14.92
CA ALA A 786 -6.19 -19.39 15.86
C ALA A 786 -5.80 -20.80 16.37
N SER A 787 -6.52 -21.86 15.99
CA SER A 787 -6.47 -23.18 16.66
C SER A 787 -6.65 -24.41 15.75
N ASN A 788 -6.45 -24.31 14.42
CA ASN A 788 -6.91 -25.32 13.43
C ASN A 788 -8.40 -25.67 13.59
N SER A 789 -9.17 -24.78 14.20
CA SER A 789 -10.58 -24.93 14.48
C SER A 789 -11.18 -23.56 14.77
N PHE A 790 -12.46 -23.39 14.43
CA PHE A 790 -13.26 -22.24 14.83
C PHE A 790 -14.51 -22.70 15.58
N THR A 791 -15.16 -21.79 16.30
CA THR A 791 -16.34 -22.07 17.12
C THR A 791 -17.60 -21.42 16.57
N TYR A 792 -18.76 -21.96 16.95
CA TYR A 792 -20.04 -21.28 16.80
C TYR A 792 -20.50 -20.74 18.15
N SER A 793 -21.10 -19.56 18.16
CA SER A 793 -21.67 -18.93 19.37
C SER A 793 -22.74 -19.79 20.03
N ASN A 794 -23.61 -20.43 19.24
CA ASN A 794 -24.72 -21.28 19.70
C ASN A 794 -24.67 -22.72 19.12
N GLY A 795 -23.52 -23.17 18.60
CA GLY A 795 -23.36 -24.46 17.91
C GLY A 795 -23.91 -24.48 16.47
N THR A 796 -23.77 -25.61 15.77
CA THR A 796 -24.36 -25.90 14.45
C THR A 796 -24.94 -27.32 14.39
N TYR A 797 -26.08 -27.51 13.74
CA TYR A 797 -26.64 -28.85 13.46
C TYR A 797 -26.33 -29.33 12.03
N GLY A 798 -25.56 -28.57 11.24
CA GLY A 798 -25.39 -28.80 9.82
C GLY A 798 -24.24 -29.73 9.38
N VAL A 799 -23.78 -30.66 10.22
CA VAL A 799 -22.67 -31.58 9.86
C VAL A 799 -23.17 -32.92 9.31
N ILE A 800 -22.53 -33.39 8.25
CA ILE A 800 -22.96 -34.50 7.38
C ILE A 800 -22.17 -35.77 7.72
N THR A 801 -22.86 -36.90 7.84
CA THR A 801 -22.28 -38.24 7.98
C THR A 801 -22.50 -39.00 6.67
N PRO A 802 -21.48 -39.12 5.79
CA PRO A 802 -21.63 -39.84 4.52
C PRO A 802 -21.80 -41.35 4.74
N VAL A 803 -22.57 -42.01 3.88
CA VAL A 803 -22.84 -43.47 3.93
C VAL A 803 -22.22 -44.20 2.72
N GLY A 804 -21.48 -43.47 1.86
CA GLY A 804 -20.75 -44.00 0.71
C GLY A 804 -19.58 -43.09 0.32
N THR A 805 -18.94 -43.38 -0.83
CA THR A 805 -17.89 -42.53 -1.38
C THR A 805 -18.44 -41.20 -1.90
N HIS A 806 -17.60 -40.16 -1.88
CA HIS A 806 -17.87 -38.84 -2.42
C HIS A 806 -16.58 -38.26 -2.99
N ASN A 807 -16.70 -37.36 -3.96
CA ASN A 807 -15.55 -36.74 -4.62
C ASN A 807 -15.22 -35.33 -4.10
N GLY A 808 -15.97 -34.85 -3.10
CA GLY A 808 -15.75 -33.54 -2.48
C GLY A 808 -14.55 -33.51 -1.54
N SER A 809 -13.76 -32.44 -1.64
CA SER A 809 -12.61 -32.14 -0.78
C SER A 809 -13.08 -31.68 0.60
N ILE A 810 -12.84 -32.48 1.63
CA ILE A 810 -13.20 -32.17 3.03
C ILE A 810 -12.24 -31.12 3.58
N ILE A 811 -12.77 -29.94 3.89
CA ILE A 811 -12.01 -28.81 4.44
C ILE A 811 -12.22 -28.69 5.96
N GLY A 812 -13.37 -29.12 6.48
CA GLY A 812 -13.71 -29.03 7.89
C GLY A 812 -14.54 -30.22 8.36
N SER A 813 -14.32 -30.69 9.58
CA SER A 813 -14.95 -31.88 10.14
C SER A 813 -15.15 -31.81 11.65
N VAL A 814 -16.02 -32.68 12.16
CA VAL A 814 -16.18 -32.97 13.60
C VAL A 814 -16.20 -34.48 13.78
N GLY A 815 -15.09 -35.04 14.26
CA GLY A 815 -14.89 -36.49 14.30
C GLY A 815 -14.99 -37.10 12.90
N SER A 816 -15.94 -38.02 12.71
CA SER A 816 -16.22 -38.66 11.41
C SER A 816 -17.29 -37.93 10.57
N THR A 817 -17.71 -36.73 10.96
CA THR A 817 -18.71 -35.94 10.23
C THR A 817 -18.06 -34.78 9.47
N ILE A 818 -18.52 -34.54 8.25
CA ILE A 818 -18.08 -33.47 7.36
C ILE A 818 -18.86 -32.20 7.69
N ALA A 819 -18.14 -31.10 7.92
CA ALA A 819 -18.74 -29.79 8.12
C ALA A 819 -18.54 -28.91 6.88
N ILE A 820 -17.31 -28.73 6.41
CA ILE A 820 -17.00 -27.94 5.22
C ILE A 820 -16.47 -28.87 4.15
N VAL A 821 -17.04 -28.76 2.95
CA VAL A 821 -16.64 -29.55 1.77
C VAL A 821 -16.77 -28.70 0.52
N ARG A 822 -15.79 -28.83 -0.38
CA ARG A 822 -15.80 -28.23 -1.72
C ARG A 822 -16.00 -29.31 -2.77
N PHE A 823 -16.74 -29.00 -3.82
CA PHE A 823 -16.81 -29.77 -5.06
C PHE A 823 -16.48 -28.81 -6.21
N GLU A 824 -15.58 -29.25 -7.08
CA GLU A 824 -15.11 -28.51 -8.25
C GLU A 824 -16.12 -28.63 -9.40
N GLU A 825 -16.10 -27.66 -10.32
CA GLU A 825 -16.82 -27.72 -11.59
C GLU A 825 -16.56 -29.05 -12.33
N ASP A 826 -17.59 -29.59 -12.98
CA ASP A 826 -17.54 -30.83 -13.77
C ASP A 826 -17.12 -32.11 -13.01
N VAL A 827 -16.89 -32.07 -11.68
CA VAL A 827 -16.62 -33.24 -10.84
C VAL A 827 -17.93 -33.86 -10.31
N PRO A 828 -18.28 -35.11 -10.66
CA PRO A 828 -19.49 -35.75 -10.14
C PRO A 828 -19.42 -35.93 -8.63
N TYR A 829 -20.48 -35.55 -7.90
CA TYR A 829 -20.43 -35.48 -6.44
C TYR A 829 -20.09 -36.83 -5.74
N ASN A 830 -20.40 -37.96 -6.38
CA ASN A 830 -20.08 -39.31 -5.90
C ASN A 830 -19.95 -40.30 -7.08
N ASP A 831 -19.47 -41.52 -6.80
CA ASP A 831 -19.20 -42.56 -7.81
C ASP A 831 -20.45 -43.39 -8.21
N GLY A 832 -21.65 -42.90 -7.86
CA GLY A 832 -22.90 -43.58 -8.14
C GLY A 832 -23.29 -43.54 -9.61
N VAL A 833 -23.92 -44.61 -10.10
CA VAL A 833 -24.60 -44.59 -11.41
C VAL A 833 -25.72 -43.52 -11.36
N GLY A 834 -25.61 -42.51 -12.21
CA GLY A 834 -26.51 -41.35 -12.22
C GLY A 834 -26.11 -40.21 -11.28
N ALA A 835 -24.87 -40.19 -10.78
CA ALA A 835 -24.33 -39.06 -10.02
C ALA A 835 -24.46 -37.75 -10.81
N LYS A 836 -24.88 -36.70 -10.10
CA LYS A 836 -24.99 -35.34 -10.63
C LYS A 836 -23.64 -34.62 -10.56
N THR A 837 -23.52 -33.58 -11.36
CA THR A 837 -22.28 -32.84 -11.60
C THR A 837 -22.61 -31.34 -11.68
N PRO A 838 -21.90 -30.45 -10.97
CA PRO A 838 -22.17 -29.02 -11.01
C PRO A 838 -21.54 -28.31 -12.22
N GLN A 839 -22.20 -27.26 -12.69
CA GLN A 839 -21.73 -26.34 -13.74
C GLN A 839 -20.85 -25.17 -13.22
N SER A 840 -20.33 -25.27 -12.00
CA SER A 840 -19.34 -24.36 -11.39
C SER A 840 -19.01 -24.82 -9.97
N ASP A 841 -18.02 -24.21 -9.31
CA ASP A 841 -17.65 -24.50 -7.93
C ASP A 841 -18.82 -24.52 -6.93
N ARG A 842 -18.74 -25.42 -5.94
CA ARG A 842 -19.75 -25.63 -4.90
C ARG A 842 -19.09 -25.81 -3.53
N THR A 843 -19.59 -25.11 -2.50
CA THR A 843 -19.13 -25.30 -1.11
C THR A 843 -20.30 -25.48 -0.16
N ILE A 844 -20.21 -26.42 0.79
CA ILE A 844 -21.08 -26.43 1.99
C ILE A 844 -20.33 -25.73 3.12
N PHE A 845 -20.94 -24.73 3.75
CA PHE A 845 -20.38 -24.02 4.91
C PHE A 845 -21.46 -23.80 5.98
N PRO A 846 -21.70 -24.77 6.89
CA PRO A 846 -22.92 -24.82 7.69
C PRO A 846 -22.92 -23.85 8.87
N PHE A 847 -24.06 -23.23 9.16
CA PHE A 847 -24.36 -22.57 10.44
C PHE A 847 -25.77 -22.92 10.97
N ASN A 848 -26.14 -22.42 12.15
CA ASN A 848 -27.22 -22.99 12.97
C ASN A 848 -28.65 -22.80 12.41
N THR A 849 -29.53 -23.75 12.74
CA THR A 849 -30.98 -23.68 12.58
C THR A 849 -31.67 -23.26 13.88
N GLY A 850 -31.64 -21.96 14.17
CA GLY A 850 -32.38 -21.32 15.25
C GLY A 850 -32.62 -19.84 14.93
N THR A 851 -33.30 -19.10 15.81
CA THR A 851 -33.54 -17.65 15.62
C THR A 851 -32.27 -16.82 15.45
N ASP A 852 -31.14 -17.36 15.90
CA ASP A 852 -29.80 -16.89 15.57
C ASP A 852 -29.22 -17.88 14.52
N SER A 853 -29.18 -17.51 13.24
CA SER A 853 -28.61 -18.39 12.19
C SER A 853 -27.14 -18.08 11.90
N PHE A 854 -26.75 -16.80 11.85
CA PHE A 854 -25.35 -16.38 11.67
C PHE A 854 -24.53 -16.54 12.96
N THR A 855 -24.35 -17.79 13.39
CA THR A 855 -23.74 -18.17 14.68
C THR A 855 -22.22 -18.30 14.64
N LEU A 856 -21.54 -17.73 13.64
CA LEU A 856 -20.08 -17.82 13.53
C LEU A 856 -19.40 -16.88 14.55
N SER A 857 -18.43 -17.43 15.30
CA SER A 857 -17.42 -16.61 16.01
C SER A 857 -16.63 -15.75 15.01
N ASN A 858 -15.88 -14.75 15.49
CA ASN A 858 -15.06 -13.88 14.63
C ASN A 858 -14.12 -14.70 13.70
N ASP A 859 -13.47 -15.73 14.22
CA ASP A 859 -12.62 -16.66 13.46
C ASP A 859 -13.42 -17.43 12.39
N GLY A 860 -14.65 -17.86 12.73
CA GLY A 860 -15.56 -18.51 11.78
C GLY A 860 -16.07 -17.54 10.69
N GLN A 861 -16.31 -16.29 11.04
CA GLN A 861 -16.67 -15.23 10.08
C GLN A 861 -15.50 -14.91 9.15
N ALA A 862 -14.26 -14.92 9.66
CA ALA A 862 -13.06 -14.73 8.86
C ALA A 862 -12.83 -15.90 7.88
N ALA A 863 -13.04 -17.14 8.32
CA ALA A 863 -13.02 -18.32 7.43
C ALA A 863 -14.12 -18.25 6.36
N TYR A 864 -15.34 -17.86 6.74
CA TYR A 864 -16.46 -17.69 5.81
C TYR A 864 -16.21 -16.58 4.78
N TYR A 865 -15.62 -15.45 5.21
CA TYR A 865 -15.18 -14.36 4.32
C TYR A 865 -14.13 -14.82 3.31
N ALA A 866 -13.15 -15.62 3.75
CA ALA A 866 -12.11 -16.15 2.88
C ALA A 866 -12.69 -17.13 1.83
N GLU A 867 -13.65 -17.98 2.21
CA GLU A 867 -14.33 -18.88 1.27
C GLU A 867 -15.20 -18.13 0.26
N ILE A 868 -15.96 -17.10 0.68
CA ILE A 868 -16.69 -16.20 -0.23
C ILE A 868 -15.73 -15.61 -1.27
N ARG A 869 -14.59 -15.08 -0.83
CA ARG A 869 -13.60 -14.50 -1.73
C ARG A 869 -12.98 -15.53 -2.66
N ARG A 870 -12.75 -16.77 -2.21
CA ARG A 870 -12.32 -17.88 -3.06
C ARG A 870 -13.31 -18.16 -4.18
N MET A 871 -14.57 -18.35 -3.80
CA MET A 871 -15.67 -18.64 -4.74
C MET A 871 -15.86 -17.53 -5.77
N MET A 872 -15.63 -16.27 -5.41
CA MET A 872 -15.79 -15.10 -6.30
C MET A 872 -14.55 -14.79 -7.17
N GLY A 873 -13.48 -15.61 -7.10
CA GLY A 873 -12.20 -15.31 -7.77
C GLY A 873 -11.45 -14.10 -7.19
N LEU A 874 -11.77 -13.69 -5.95
CA LEU A 874 -11.18 -12.56 -5.20
C LEU A 874 -10.09 -13.02 -4.20
N TYR A 875 -9.68 -14.28 -4.32
CA TYR A 875 -8.65 -14.91 -3.49
C TYR A 875 -7.39 -15.17 -4.32
N ILE A 876 -6.24 -15.04 -3.68
CA ILE A 876 -4.93 -15.36 -4.24
C ILE A 876 -4.44 -16.61 -3.51
N GLU A 877 -4.14 -17.70 -4.23
CA GLU A 877 -3.39 -18.81 -3.64
C GLU A 877 -2.07 -18.28 -3.08
N VAL A 878 -1.95 -18.31 -1.76
CA VAL A 878 -0.74 -17.89 -1.06
C VAL A 878 0.23 -19.06 -1.06
N PRO A 879 1.40 -18.98 -1.74
CA PRO A 879 2.47 -19.94 -1.51
C PRO A 879 2.91 -19.80 -0.05
N ILE A 880 3.11 -20.94 0.63
CA ILE A 880 3.37 -21.01 2.08
C ILE A 880 4.68 -20.28 2.51
N SER A 881 5.45 -19.72 1.57
CA SER A 881 6.65 -18.91 1.80
C SER A 881 6.43 -17.54 2.47
N TYR A 882 5.22 -16.96 2.49
CA TYR A 882 5.00 -15.64 3.12
C TYR A 882 4.61 -15.64 4.61
N TYR A 883 4.36 -16.80 5.24
CA TYR A 883 3.99 -16.87 6.66
C TYR A 883 5.15 -17.27 7.59
N THR A 884 6.16 -16.41 7.72
CA THR A 884 7.05 -16.40 8.92
C THR A 884 7.26 -15.00 9.48
N ASN A 885 6.17 -14.31 9.81
CA ASN A 885 6.23 -13.25 10.83
C ASN A 885 5.07 -13.36 11.85
N THR A 886 4.79 -14.59 12.30
CA THR A 886 3.93 -14.83 13.47
C THR A 886 4.79 -15.04 14.72
N LEU A 887 5.23 -13.94 15.33
CA LEU A 887 5.63 -13.95 16.74
C LEU A 887 4.37 -14.10 17.63
N LYS A 888 3.84 -15.34 17.71
CA LYS A 888 3.12 -15.87 18.88
C LYS A 888 2.88 -17.38 18.75
N SER A 889 3.69 -18.12 19.50
CA SER A 889 3.32 -19.35 20.23
C SER A 889 2.40 -20.37 19.54
N ALA A 890 3.00 -21.27 18.74
CA ALA A 890 2.48 -22.63 18.56
C ALA A 890 3.54 -23.65 19.03
N SER A 891 3.23 -24.37 20.10
CA SER A 891 4.20 -25.18 20.85
C SER A 891 4.30 -26.63 20.34
N ILE A 892 5.48 -27.02 19.84
CA ILE A 892 6.04 -28.38 19.98
C ILE A 892 7.57 -28.15 20.12
N VAL A 893 8.21 -28.13 21.30
CA VAL A 893 8.24 -29.15 22.36
C VAL A 893 8.34 -28.51 23.77
N THR A 894 7.42 -28.89 24.66
CA THR A 894 7.40 -28.81 26.15
C THR A 894 7.88 -27.54 26.91
N GLU A 895 6.95 -27.00 27.71
CA GLU A 895 7.13 -26.26 28.97
C GLU A 895 8.17 -25.11 29.02
N ILE A 896 7.67 -23.88 28.87
CA ILE A 896 8.33 -22.68 29.41
C ILE A 896 7.31 -21.85 30.20
N SER A 897 7.27 -22.07 31.53
CA SER A 897 6.61 -21.14 32.45
C SER A 897 7.48 -19.88 32.59
N VAL A 898 7.03 -18.75 32.04
CA VAL A 898 7.73 -17.46 32.18
C VAL A 898 7.43 -16.83 33.55
N ASP A 899 8.00 -17.43 34.61
CA ASP A 899 8.13 -16.76 35.89
C ASP A 899 9.25 -15.71 35.80
N LYS A 900 8.89 -14.49 35.39
CA LYS A 900 9.71 -13.31 35.72
C LYS A 900 9.69 -13.13 37.24
N LEU A 901 10.73 -13.62 37.94
CA LEU A 901 11.36 -12.96 39.11
C LEU A 901 12.57 -13.76 39.62
N SER A 902 13.65 -13.03 39.90
CA SER A 902 14.90 -13.42 40.61
C SER A 902 16.01 -14.19 39.83
N ARG A 903 17.18 -13.51 39.77
CA ARG A 903 18.54 -13.95 39.36
C ARG A 903 18.78 -14.27 37.87
N GLU A 904 19.16 -13.24 37.14
CA GLU A 904 19.82 -13.35 35.83
C GLU A 904 21.24 -13.94 35.97
N PHE A 905 21.64 -14.76 35.00
CA PHE A 905 23.04 -15.14 34.78
C PHE A 905 23.68 -14.13 33.81
N ILE A 906 24.96 -13.82 34.01
CA ILE A 906 25.68 -12.79 33.26
C ILE A 906 26.55 -13.44 32.19
N ILE A 907 26.47 -12.94 30.96
CA ILE A 907 27.27 -13.38 29.82
C ILE A 907 28.36 -12.32 29.55
N TYR A 908 29.64 -12.73 29.60
CA TYR A 908 30.77 -11.82 29.35
C TYR A 908 31.97 -12.53 28.72
N PRO A 909 32.69 -11.92 27.76
CA PRO A 909 32.36 -10.66 27.09
C PRO A 909 31.18 -10.81 26.13
N ASN A 910 30.51 -9.70 25.83
CA ASN A 910 29.47 -9.59 24.80
C ASN A 910 29.55 -8.17 24.19
N PRO A 911 30.03 -7.99 22.95
CA PRO A 911 30.40 -9.03 21.98
C PRO A 911 31.55 -9.94 22.44
N VAL A 912 31.56 -11.18 21.95
CA VAL A 912 32.57 -12.19 22.22
C VAL A 912 33.46 -12.41 21.00
N ASN A 913 34.76 -12.57 21.25
CA ASN A 913 35.68 -13.18 20.29
C ASN A 913 35.64 -14.70 20.47
N ASP A 914 36.61 -15.30 21.16
CA ASP A 914 36.81 -16.76 21.07
C ASP A 914 36.21 -17.57 22.23
N TYR A 915 35.97 -16.91 23.36
CA TYR A 915 35.46 -17.55 24.57
C TYR A 915 34.44 -16.70 25.30
N VAL A 916 33.26 -17.26 25.54
CA VAL A 916 32.21 -16.63 26.36
C VAL A 916 32.20 -17.24 27.75
N THR A 917 32.04 -16.42 28.78
CA THR A 917 31.90 -16.87 30.18
C THR A 917 30.49 -16.58 30.66
N ILE A 918 29.85 -17.57 31.28
CA ILE A 918 28.52 -17.47 31.86
C ILE A 918 28.63 -17.60 33.38
N ASN A 919 28.25 -16.56 34.10
CA ASN A 919 28.33 -16.44 35.56
C ASN A 919 26.94 -16.46 36.21
N GLY A 920 26.83 -16.98 37.43
CA GLY A 920 25.55 -17.06 38.16
C GLY A 920 24.81 -18.40 37.97
N LEU A 921 25.57 -19.45 37.69
CA LEU A 921 25.08 -20.82 37.51
C LEU A 921 24.96 -21.57 38.84
N ASP A 922 24.05 -22.54 38.93
CA ASP A 922 24.00 -23.54 39.99
C ASP A 922 24.70 -24.82 39.49
N LEU A 923 25.30 -25.61 40.39
CA LEU A 923 25.91 -26.89 40.05
C LEU A 923 24.85 -27.85 39.45
N GLY A 924 25.09 -28.32 38.22
CA GLY A 924 24.18 -29.20 37.49
C GLY A 924 23.22 -28.50 36.51
N ASP A 925 23.25 -27.17 36.39
CA ASP A 925 22.52 -26.45 35.32
C ASP A 925 22.96 -26.95 33.93
N ARG A 926 22.03 -27.09 32.99
CA ARG A 926 22.35 -27.50 31.60
C ARG A 926 22.36 -26.29 30.68
N LEU A 927 23.46 -26.09 29.96
CA LEU A 927 23.68 -24.97 29.05
C LEU A 927 23.67 -25.48 27.61
N ASN A 928 22.82 -24.90 26.77
CA ASN A 928 22.77 -25.15 25.33
C ASN A 928 22.97 -23.82 24.59
N VAL A 929 23.95 -23.73 23.69
CA VAL A 929 24.18 -22.58 22.80
C VAL A 929 23.65 -22.90 21.41
N TYR A 930 22.94 -21.95 20.80
CA TYR A 930 22.33 -22.05 19.48
C TYR A 930 22.81 -20.91 18.58
N ASN A 931 22.93 -21.16 17.27
CA ASN A 931 23.11 -20.11 16.27
C ASN A 931 21.77 -19.43 15.91
N SER A 932 21.83 -18.42 15.03
CA SER A 932 20.66 -17.66 14.57
C SER A 932 19.59 -18.46 13.83
N VAL A 933 19.91 -19.68 13.35
CA VAL A 933 18.94 -20.61 12.72
C VAL A 933 18.50 -21.74 13.66
N GLY A 934 18.76 -21.61 14.97
CA GLY A 934 18.27 -22.55 16.00
C GLY A 934 19.02 -23.89 16.07
N GLN A 935 20.13 -24.06 15.35
CA GLN A 935 20.98 -25.26 15.47
C GLN A 935 21.81 -25.17 16.74
N VAL A 936 21.94 -26.30 17.47
CA VAL A 936 22.78 -26.35 18.68
C VAL A 936 24.26 -26.41 18.30
N ILE A 937 25.02 -25.45 18.81
CA ILE A 937 26.46 -25.27 18.58
C ILE A 937 27.28 -25.83 19.75
N SER A 938 26.76 -25.77 20.97
CA SER A 938 27.40 -26.35 22.15
C SER A 938 26.39 -26.81 23.19
N LYS A 939 26.73 -27.89 23.91
CA LYS A 939 26.01 -28.40 25.08
C LYS A 939 27.00 -28.61 26.23
N THR A 940 26.67 -28.17 27.43
CA THR A 940 27.54 -28.29 28.62
C THR A 940 26.69 -28.37 29.89
N VAL A 941 27.24 -28.95 30.95
CA VAL A 941 26.62 -28.93 32.29
C VAL A 941 27.51 -28.12 33.23
N ALA A 942 26.92 -27.24 34.03
CA ALA A 942 27.64 -26.41 34.97
C ALA A 942 28.31 -27.26 36.07
N ASN A 943 29.63 -27.19 36.12
CA ASN A 943 30.48 -27.81 37.14
C ASN A 943 30.85 -26.84 38.29
N GLY A 944 30.26 -25.64 38.29
CA GLY A 944 30.47 -24.58 39.27
C GLY A 944 29.61 -23.35 38.95
N SER A 945 29.83 -22.24 39.66
CA SER A 945 29.03 -21.00 39.50
C SER A 945 29.37 -20.18 38.25
N SER A 946 30.38 -20.62 37.48
CA SER A 946 30.83 -20.03 36.23
C SER A 946 31.21 -21.14 35.25
N VAL A 947 30.85 -20.97 33.97
CA VAL A 947 31.24 -21.86 32.86
C VAL A 947 31.81 -21.03 31.73
N LYS A 948 32.99 -21.42 31.23
CA LYS A 948 33.62 -20.82 30.05
C LYS A 948 33.44 -21.75 28.84
N LEU A 949 32.80 -21.25 27.79
CA LEU A 949 32.57 -21.99 26.54
C LEU A 949 33.54 -21.51 25.45
N ASN A 950 34.00 -22.45 24.63
CA ASN A 950 34.83 -22.19 23.45
C ASN A 950 33.94 -21.96 22.22
N LEU A 951 34.22 -20.91 21.45
CA LEU A 951 33.53 -20.51 20.23
C LEU A 951 34.51 -20.20 19.08
N LEU A 952 35.77 -20.64 19.17
CA LEU A 952 36.80 -20.44 18.12
C LEU A 952 36.31 -20.81 16.72
N ASP A 953 35.66 -21.98 16.58
CA ASP A 953 35.19 -22.50 15.29
C ASP A 953 33.79 -21.96 14.89
N SER A 954 33.22 -21.04 15.68
CA SER A 954 31.89 -20.47 15.45
C SER A 954 31.96 -19.22 14.57
N LYS A 955 31.13 -19.18 13.52
CA LYS A 955 31.08 -18.02 12.59
C LYS A 955 30.61 -16.74 13.32
N PRO A 956 31.05 -15.53 12.89
CA PRO A 956 30.48 -14.27 13.36
C PRO A 956 28.96 -14.24 13.21
N GLY A 957 28.25 -13.69 14.20
CA GLY A 957 26.78 -13.68 14.21
C GLY A 957 26.15 -13.65 15.61
N ILE A 958 24.81 -13.76 15.65
CA ILE A 958 24.03 -13.77 16.89
C ILE A 958 23.83 -15.21 17.37
N TYR A 959 24.08 -15.43 18.66
CA TYR A 959 23.91 -16.71 19.35
C TYR A 959 22.96 -16.56 20.54
N LEU A 960 22.16 -17.60 20.78
CA LEU A 960 21.31 -17.72 21.97
C LEU A 960 21.93 -18.73 22.93
N ILE A 961 21.89 -18.48 24.23
CA ILE A 961 22.13 -19.52 25.24
C ILE A 961 20.85 -19.79 26.05
N LYS A 962 20.55 -21.08 26.25
CA LYS A 962 19.50 -21.59 27.14
C LYS A 962 20.17 -22.24 28.35
N VAL A 963 19.75 -21.86 29.55
CA VAL A 963 20.17 -22.47 30.83
C VAL A 963 18.96 -23.16 31.45
N GLU A 964 19.02 -24.47 31.64
CA GLU A 964 17.98 -25.27 32.29
C GLU A 964 18.39 -25.57 33.73
N ARG A 965 17.60 -25.05 34.69
CA ARG A 965 17.82 -25.17 36.14
C ARG A 965 16.56 -25.72 36.78
N LYS A 966 16.65 -26.89 37.41
CA LYS A 966 15.56 -27.50 38.22
C LYS A 966 14.19 -27.53 37.48
N GLY A 967 14.19 -27.84 36.19
CA GLY A 967 13.00 -27.90 35.34
C GLY A 967 12.56 -26.56 34.73
N LYS A 968 13.15 -25.42 35.12
CA LYS A 968 12.89 -24.12 34.49
C LYS A 968 13.97 -23.78 33.47
N ALA A 969 13.56 -23.20 32.35
CA ALA A 969 14.43 -22.76 31.27
C ALA A 969 14.54 -21.23 31.25
N TYR A 970 15.77 -20.73 31.21
CA TYR A 970 16.09 -19.32 31.08
C TYR A 970 16.91 -19.11 29.80
N SER A 971 16.80 -17.96 29.13
CA SER A 971 17.55 -17.70 27.89
C SER A 971 18.04 -16.27 27.76
N SER A 972 19.13 -16.08 27.04
CA SER A 972 19.72 -14.76 26.74
C SER A 972 20.56 -14.82 25.45
N LYS A 973 20.85 -13.66 24.84
CA LYS A 973 21.54 -13.54 23.54
C LYS A 973 22.92 -12.90 23.68
N PHE A 974 23.86 -13.29 22.84
CA PHE A 974 25.18 -12.68 22.72
C PHE A 974 25.67 -12.67 21.26
N ILE A 975 26.64 -11.81 20.95
CA ILE A 975 27.14 -11.57 19.58
C ILE A 975 28.58 -12.09 19.47
N LYS A 976 28.85 -12.99 18.53
CA LYS A 976 30.22 -13.40 18.12
C LYS A 976 30.71 -12.42 17.04
N GLN A 977 31.89 -11.84 17.24
CA GLN A 977 32.62 -11.07 16.22
C GLN A 977 33.52 -11.97 15.38
#